data_AF-I7ZDU5-F1
#
_entry.id   AF-I7ZDU5-F1
#
_cell.length_a   1.000
_cell.length_b   1.000
_cell.length_c   1.000
_cell.angle_alpha   90.00
_cell.angle_beta   90.00
_cell.angle_gamma   90.00
#
_symmetry.space_group_name_H-M   'P 1'
#
loop_
_entity.id
_entity.type
_entity.pdbx_description
1 polymer ?
#
loop_
_entity_poly.entity_id
_entity_poly.type
_entity_poly.pdbx_seq_one_letter_code
_entity_poly.pdbx_strand_id
1 'polypeptide(L)'
;MIGRFFLHRRRAGPNHPLGSEVKMGKAATDRPVPRGTTVFLFQGQGGFHPAALKSEFETNAGVRPLFQLVQHLCGTEFGTDFHASLSLGDREKPPFSCEQLGIYLGGFLWGRSLIERGITPHIMLGHSFGEFASLAVGGAVSFADGAQLVCERIKALQGLEQAGRMAAVSMGAEQLEHHLRDLQDHDLEIAVINHPEQAVVSGSEQDLARLDEKLRLEQRAMHRLKSQYPFHCTKLLPAVPIFRERASRIRYADATYPIYFPSESCVQSPGFDIAGALSRHLTTPFDFASAVQNLYALGYRTFYECGGGTLLRNLVRRTLREHSDISLHGALEMSPFSQATSIRTSTPDAQIPADKMEPVAIVGYGCVLPGALDSDEYWMNILEGRCTISRCDAVDPFFLEDLYNEEAVTVDKTYSPLAGYVDETLLDQRFASIGIKASRQYSKIQKMIAVASTEAFERYGVSDNFGKVACFYGATPDGIREYDESLVLKHFREGIEKLPEASSSSKERLELLQRRFGGGTGNPESFSPAQTYKVVFNDLFRAETKTILVDSACSSSLYATDLAVKSLMTGQTDLALCGGAFAASAGNSALFAQFRGLATSAVRALDDNAEGTVFSDGAVTLLLRRMSDAVNAGHHIYGVIRAIGLSSDGKSPGVNVPTVTGQHLAIERAYSGSSVDRQSIQYIEAHATATAGDVVEFKSLTRAFSTRKPDLEKIRLGAGKSLIGHTGWASGGSAIVKMLYALKNQIMPGQTALHRINSRFQIESSPFQVTTTHESWPANTAGQPRRCAINSFGFGGTNAHVVIEEYCPASIASVPRDQHAGADHQDVVICAIRTIFPFGDSITDNLDSHFLRFKAQALKIPAGKLLLPDVAEQMSRSQYLSLMGCEDALSMLKGKGVDPERISVILSHNDKCDRACVTNLFIYEDRLRRLLREISATAGPDAWLESATDRFFTTLRKTHLPSGPYTLPGIMPSIVSGRVAQLNDLKGPNFIVGESSARSADSLEIAGLYVRFGNADVVVCGGMSLGKHFAELGEHHDSEVAEGIVVFAVATKKIAEKYDLPIIAPLRQIHSGSAHRSMDLAA
;
A
#
# COMPACT_ATOMS: atom_id res chain seq x y z
N MET A 1 -57.49 -0.46 53.37
CA MET A 1 -57.15 0.54 52.33
C MET A 1 -55.94 1.30 52.86
N ILE A 2 -54.81 1.23 52.15
CA ILE A 2 -53.48 1.82 52.48
C ILE A 2 -52.70 1.12 53.62
N GLY A 3 -51.48 0.69 53.30
CA GLY A 3 -50.35 0.56 54.24
C GLY A 3 -50.20 -0.75 55.04
N ARG A 4 -49.47 -1.73 54.49
CA ARG A 4 -48.61 -2.71 55.20
C ARG A 4 -48.18 -3.78 54.19
N PHE A 5 -46.88 -3.90 53.89
CA PHE A 5 -46.17 -5.19 53.75
C PHE A 5 -44.67 -4.91 53.55
N PHE A 6 -43.98 -4.77 54.68
CA PHE A 6 -42.56 -5.13 54.81
C PHE A 6 -42.50 -6.46 55.58
N LEU A 7 -41.42 -7.20 55.35
CA LEU A 7 -40.96 -8.43 56.04
C LEU A 7 -41.52 -9.76 55.51
N HIS A 8 -40.75 -10.41 54.64
CA HIS A 8 -40.12 -11.70 54.97
C HIS A 8 -38.80 -11.88 54.18
N ARG A 9 -37.70 -11.43 54.79
CA ARG A 9 -36.35 -11.90 54.46
C ARG A 9 -36.24 -13.36 54.92
N ARG A 10 -36.03 -14.30 53.99
CA ARG A 10 -35.28 -15.53 54.30
C ARG A 10 -33.88 -15.38 53.73
N ARG A 11 -32.91 -15.40 54.65
CA ARG A 11 -31.48 -15.57 54.37
C ARG A 11 -31.27 -16.88 53.60
N ALA A 12 -30.74 -16.82 52.40
CA ALA A 12 -29.94 -17.89 51.83
C ALA A 12 -28.46 -17.46 52.00
N GLY A 13 -27.67 -18.29 52.66
CA GLY A 13 -26.29 -18.01 53.00
C GLY A 13 -25.35 -18.03 51.78
N PRO A 14 -24.10 -17.57 51.94
CA PRO A 14 -23.08 -17.60 50.91
C PRO A 14 -22.50 -19.02 50.91
N ASN A 15 -23.01 -19.90 50.05
CA ASN A 15 -22.40 -21.18 49.67
C ASN A 15 -23.33 -21.85 48.65
N HIS A 16 -23.28 -21.40 47.40
CA HIS A 16 -23.63 -22.28 46.28
C HIS A 16 -22.34 -22.42 45.46
N PRO A 17 -21.67 -23.58 45.52
CA PRO A 17 -20.48 -23.79 44.70
C PRO A 17 -20.89 -23.80 43.22
N LEU A 18 -20.07 -23.16 42.38
CA LEU A 18 -20.05 -23.19 40.91
C LEU A 18 -19.71 -24.60 40.37
N GLY A 19 -20.36 -25.62 40.92
CA GLY A 19 -20.12 -27.03 40.63
C GLY A 19 -21.37 -27.83 40.95
N SER A 20 -22.48 -27.55 40.25
CA SER A 20 -23.61 -28.48 40.20
C SER A 20 -23.42 -29.40 39.00
N GLU A 21 -23.22 -30.70 39.28
CA GLU A 21 -23.26 -31.77 38.28
C GLU A 21 -24.46 -31.59 37.34
N VAL A 22 -24.17 -31.53 36.04
CA VAL A 22 -25.15 -31.55 34.96
C VAL A 22 -25.98 -32.83 35.08
N LYS A 23 -27.26 -32.71 35.47
CA LYS A 23 -28.21 -33.82 35.40
C LYS A 23 -28.60 -34.07 33.94
N MET A 24 -27.83 -34.94 33.27
CA MET A 24 -28.20 -35.49 31.98
C MET A 24 -29.35 -36.49 32.14
N GLY A 25 -30.37 -36.39 31.28
CA GLY A 25 -31.32 -37.48 31.08
C GLY A 25 -30.58 -38.75 30.67
N LYS A 26 -31.02 -39.90 31.19
CA LYS A 26 -30.40 -41.25 31.05
C LYS A 26 -30.06 -41.72 29.63
N ALA A 27 -30.40 -40.97 28.58
CA ALA A 27 -30.14 -41.34 27.19
C ALA A 27 -28.76 -40.89 26.66
N ALA A 28 -28.08 -39.94 27.32
CA ALA A 28 -26.89 -39.28 26.75
C ALA A 28 -25.54 -39.72 27.34
N THR A 29 -25.51 -40.58 28.36
CA THR A 29 -24.29 -40.94 29.11
C THR A 29 -23.57 -42.21 28.64
N ASP A 30 -24.18 -43.02 27.77
CA ASP A 30 -23.68 -44.38 27.46
C ASP A 30 -22.94 -44.51 26.12
N ARG A 31 -22.59 -43.40 25.45
CA ARG A 31 -21.75 -43.46 24.24
C ARG A 31 -20.39 -42.79 24.47
N PRO A 32 -19.26 -43.52 24.38
CA PRO A 32 -17.96 -42.91 24.39
C PRO A 32 -17.87 -41.90 23.24
N VAL A 33 -17.51 -40.65 23.55
CA VAL A 33 -17.44 -39.55 22.59
C VAL A 33 -16.25 -39.79 21.65
N PRO A 34 -16.46 -40.02 20.34
CA PRO A 34 -15.37 -40.25 19.39
C PRO A 34 -14.45 -39.03 19.28
N ARG A 35 -13.16 -39.23 18.98
CA ARG A 35 -12.27 -38.11 18.62
C ARG A 35 -12.84 -37.39 17.38
N GLY A 36 -13.03 -36.06 17.47
CA GLY A 36 -13.50 -35.22 16.37
C GLY A 36 -14.97 -34.77 16.42
N THR A 37 -15.59 -34.72 17.60
CA THR A 37 -16.99 -34.26 17.72
C THR A 37 -17.15 -32.75 17.51
N THR A 38 -18.22 -32.43 16.78
CA THR A 38 -18.48 -31.11 16.18
C THR A 38 -19.59 -30.36 16.91
N VAL A 39 -19.32 -29.12 17.29
CA VAL A 39 -20.26 -28.16 17.88
C VAL A 39 -20.63 -27.11 16.84
N PHE A 40 -21.92 -26.86 16.62
CA PHE A 40 -22.38 -25.69 15.85
C PHE A 40 -22.70 -24.53 16.79
N LEU A 41 -22.08 -23.39 16.57
CA LEU A 41 -22.21 -22.16 17.36
C LEU A 41 -23.08 -21.15 16.61
N PHE A 42 -24.20 -20.72 17.18
CA PHE A 42 -25.11 -19.76 16.54
C PHE A 42 -24.98 -18.37 17.15
N GLN A 43 -24.80 -17.34 16.31
CA GLN A 43 -24.61 -15.95 16.74
C GLN A 43 -25.87 -15.36 17.38
N GLY A 44 -25.67 -14.57 18.44
CA GLY A 44 -26.71 -13.81 19.12
C GLY A 44 -26.83 -12.36 18.65
N GLN A 45 -27.31 -11.50 19.54
CA GLN A 45 -27.45 -10.05 19.30
C GLN A 45 -26.15 -9.43 18.77
N GLY A 46 -26.25 -8.58 17.75
CA GLY A 46 -25.08 -8.00 17.07
C GLY A 46 -24.49 -8.89 15.97
N GLY A 47 -25.05 -10.10 15.75
CA GLY A 47 -24.72 -10.99 14.63
C GLY A 47 -25.56 -10.76 13.37
N PHE A 48 -26.20 -9.60 13.22
CA PHE A 48 -26.96 -9.29 12.01
C PHE A 48 -25.97 -8.83 10.94
N HIS A 49 -25.94 -9.56 9.81
CA HIS A 49 -25.09 -9.23 8.66
C HIS A 49 -25.98 -8.93 7.44
N PRO A 50 -26.54 -7.71 7.34
CA PRO A 50 -27.47 -7.32 6.27
C PRO A 50 -26.92 -7.62 4.88
N ALA A 51 -25.66 -7.28 4.62
CA ALA A 51 -24.99 -7.52 3.34
C ALA A 51 -24.82 -9.02 3.02
N ALA A 52 -24.54 -9.85 4.03
CA ALA A 52 -24.38 -11.29 3.82
C ALA A 52 -25.73 -11.96 3.52
N LEU A 53 -26.79 -11.55 4.23
CA LEU A 53 -28.17 -12.01 3.96
C LEU A 53 -28.70 -11.49 2.63
N LYS A 54 -28.38 -10.24 2.26
CA LYS A 54 -28.67 -9.70 0.93
C LYS A 54 -28.03 -10.56 -0.16
N SER A 55 -26.75 -10.90 0.03
CA SER A 55 -26.04 -11.80 -0.87
C SER A 55 -26.74 -13.16 -0.96
N GLU A 56 -27.07 -13.82 0.15
CA GLU A 56 -27.77 -15.11 0.15
C GLU A 56 -29.14 -15.03 -0.56
N PHE A 57 -29.91 -13.96 -0.35
CA PHE A 57 -31.18 -13.73 -1.03
C PHE A 57 -31.02 -13.58 -2.56
N GLU A 58 -29.99 -12.83 -2.98
CA GLU A 58 -29.71 -12.55 -4.38
C GLU A 58 -29.15 -13.79 -5.10
N THR A 59 -28.27 -14.55 -4.46
CA THR A 59 -27.53 -15.65 -5.09
C THR A 59 -28.18 -17.02 -4.94
N ASN A 60 -29.02 -17.25 -3.92
CA ASN A 60 -29.62 -18.56 -3.66
C ASN A 60 -31.14 -18.51 -3.80
N ALA A 61 -31.64 -18.94 -4.96
CA ALA A 61 -33.09 -18.97 -5.22
C ALA A 61 -33.86 -19.89 -4.26
N GLY A 62 -33.20 -20.95 -3.75
CA GLY A 62 -33.79 -21.92 -2.83
C GLY A 62 -34.13 -21.35 -1.45
N VAL A 63 -33.48 -20.25 -1.04
CA VAL A 63 -33.75 -19.60 0.26
C VAL A 63 -34.78 -18.48 0.18
N ARG A 64 -35.19 -18.05 -1.02
CA ARG A 64 -36.16 -16.96 -1.22
C ARG A 64 -37.48 -17.14 -0.46
N PRO A 65 -38.07 -18.35 -0.34
CA PRO A 65 -39.27 -18.53 0.48
C PRO A 65 -39.06 -18.15 1.96
N LEU A 66 -37.85 -18.37 2.50
CA LEU A 66 -37.49 -18.01 3.87
C LEU A 66 -37.41 -16.49 4.02
N PHE A 67 -36.81 -15.80 3.06
CA PHE A 67 -36.77 -14.33 3.02
C PHE A 67 -38.16 -13.71 2.84
N GLN A 68 -39.00 -14.28 1.98
CA GLN A 68 -40.38 -13.84 1.79
C GLN A 68 -41.20 -13.98 3.07
N LEU A 69 -41.01 -15.07 3.81
CA LEU A 69 -41.65 -15.25 5.10
C LEU A 69 -41.17 -14.19 6.10
N VAL A 70 -39.86 -13.95 6.19
CA VAL A 70 -39.32 -12.93 7.09
C VAL A 70 -39.79 -11.52 6.70
N GLN A 71 -39.80 -11.18 5.41
CA GLN A 71 -40.37 -9.93 4.90
C GLN A 71 -41.84 -9.80 5.29
N HIS A 72 -42.63 -10.86 5.08
CA HIS A 72 -44.04 -10.87 5.40
C HIS A 72 -44.26 -10.61 6.89
N LEU A 73 -43.54 -11.32 7.76
CA LEU A 73 -43.62 -11.13 9.21
C LEU A 73 -43.18 -9.72 9.64
N CYS A 74 -42.07 -9.21 9.12
CA CYS A 74 -41.64 -7.83 9.37
C CYS A 74 -42.71 -6.80 8.98
N GLY A 75 -43.36 -7.01 7.83
CA GLY A 75 -44.38 -6.10 7.31
C GLY A 75 -45.71 -6.19 8.06
N THR A 76 -46.24 -7.38 8.31
CA THR A 76 -47.56 -7.57 8.92
C THR A 76 -47.57 -7.38 10.43
N GLU A 77 -46.52 -7.83 11.12
CA GLU A 77 -46.48 -7.79 12.60
C GLU A 77 -45.92 -6.48 13.14
N PHE A 78 -45.07 -5.79 12.36
CA PHE A 78 -44.33 -4.62 12.85
C PHE A 78 -44.38 -3.41 11.90
N GLY A 79 -44.93 -3.53 10.69
CA GLY A 79 -44.91 -2.45 9.70
C GLY A 79 -43.51 -2.08 9.21
N THR A 80 -42.56 -3.01 9.31
CA THR A 80 -41.15 -2.82 8.95
C THR A 80 -40.79 -3.55 7.67
N ASP A 81 -39.87 -3.00 6.88
CA ASP A 81 -39.42 -3.62 5.64
C ASP A 81 -38.07 -4.34 5.85
N PHE A 82 -38.10 -5.67 5.81
CA PHE A 82 -36.90 -6.49 5.98
C PHE A 82 -35.95 -6.35 4.80
N HIS A 83 -36.43 -6.39 3.57
CA HIS A 83 -35.62 -6.25 2.37
C HIS A 83 -34.97 -4.87 2.28
N ALA A 84 -35.68 -3.81 2.65
CA ALA A 84 -35.07 -2.49 2.80
C ALA A 84 -33.96 -2.50 3.85
N SER A 85 -34.17 -3.20 4.98
CA SER A 85 -33.16 -3.31 6.05
C SER A 85 -31.87 -4.02 5.62
N LEU A 86 -31.93 -4.89 4.60
CA LEU A 86 -30.76 -5.56 4.02
C LEU A 86 -29.84 -4.61 3.23
N SER A 87 -30.36 -3.42 2.87
CA SER A 87 -29.65 -2.41 2.06
C SER A 87 -29.29 -1.14 2.83
N LEU A 88 -29.54 -1.10 4.14
CA LEU A 88 -29.12 0.01 5.00
C LEU A 88 -27.59 0.05 5.07
N GLY A 89 -27.02 1.26 4.97
CA GLY A 89 -25.56 1.47 5.11
C GLY A 89 -25.11 1.39 6.57
N ASP A 90 -23.78 1.31 6.81
CA ASP A 90 -23.17 1.10 8.13
C ASP A 90 -23.53 2.16 9.21
N ARG A 91 -24.15 3.29 8.82
CA ARG A 91 -24.57 4.38 9.71
C ARG A 91 -26.04 4.31 10.15
N GLU A 92 -26.89 3.52 9.50
CA GLU A 92 -28.33 3.45 9.82
C GLU A 92 -28.66 2.19 10.63
N LYS A 93 -29.33 2.37 11.78
CA LYS A 93 -29.72 1.24 12.64
C LYS A 93 -30.97 0.57 12.06
N PRO A 94 -30.93 -0.72 11.68
CA PRO A 94 -32.11 -1.42 11.19
C PRO A 94 -33.20 -1.46 12.25
N PRO A 95 -34.48 -1.51 11.86
CA PRO A 95 -35.57 -1.77 12.80
C PRO A 95 -35.27 -3.04 13.61
N PHE A 96 -35.57 -3.01 14.91
CA PHE A 96 -35.24 -4.11 15.82
C PHE A 96 -35.86 -5.45 15.39
N SER A 97 -37.08 -5.41 14.83
CA SER A 97 -37.73 -6.57 14.22
C SER A 97 -36.89 -7.18 13.10
N CYS A 98 -36.38 -6.34 12.19
CA CYS A 98 -35.53 -6.76 11.08
C CYS A 98 -34.17 -7.29 11.57
N GLU A 99 -33.57 -6.67 12.59
CA GLU A 99 -32.32 -7.14 13.18
C GLU A 99 -32.46 -8.56 13.78
N GLN A 100 -33.49 -8.79 14.59
CA GLN A 100 -33.72 -10.09 15.24
C GLN A 100 -34.06 -11.18 14.23
N LEU A 101 -35.00 -10.92 13.31
CA LEU A 101 -35.37 -11.90 12.29
C LEU A 101 -34.23 -12.15 11.29
N GLY A 102 -33.38 -11.15 11.05
CA GLY A 102 -32.17 -11.28 10.27
C GLY A 102 -31.13 -12.18 10.91
N ILE A 103 -30.83 -12.00 12.20
CA ILE A 103 -29.92 -12.89 12.94
C ILE A 103 -30.43 -14.34 12.89
N TYR A 104 -31.73 -14.53 13.12
CA TYR A 104 -32.37 -15.84 13.07
C TYR A 104 -32.26 -16.49 11.68
N LEU A 105 -32.59 -15.74 10.62
CA LEU A 105 -32.47 -16.19 9.24
C LEU A 105 -31.03 -16.57 8.89
N GLY A 106 -30.05 -15.72 9.23
CA GLY A 106 -28.64 -15.99 8.95
C GLY A 106 -28.14 -17.25 9.65
N GLY A 107 -28.40 -17.36 10.96
CA GLY A 107 -28.05 -18.56 11.72
C GLY A 107 -28.67 -19.83 11.14
N PHE A 108 -29.93 -19.76 10.71
CA PHE A 108 -30.61 -20.89 10.08
C PHE A 108 -29.97 -21.28 8.74
N LEU A 109 -29.75 -20.31 7.84
CA LEU A 109 -29.18 -20.56 6.52
C LEU A 109 -27.78 -21.17 6.60
N TRP A 110 -26.91 -20.61 7.43
CA TRP A 110 -25.54 -21.09 7.53
C TRP A 110 -25.43 -22.42 8.26
N GLY A 111 -26.24 -22.66 9.31
CA GLY A 111 -26.30 -23.96 9.97
C GLY A 111 -26.84 -25.06 9.06
N ARG A 112 -27.90 -24.77 8.29
CA ARG A 112 -28.44 -25.69 7.26
C ARG A 112 -27.43 -25.99 6.16
N SER A 113 -26.77 -24.95 5.66
CA SER A 113 -25.74 -25.07 4.64
C SER A 113 -24.63 -26.03 5.08
N LEU A 114 -24.13 -25.92 6.32
CA LEU A 114 -23.14 -26.85 6.88
C LEU A 114 -23.63 -28.32 6.86
N ILE A 115 -24.87 -28.58 7.30
CA ILE A 115 -25.47 -29.91 7.27
C ILE A 115 -25.56 -30.45 5.84
N GLU A 116 -25.97 -29.61 4.89
CA GLU A 116 -26.11 -29.97 3.47
C GLU A 116 -24.78 -30.35 2.82
N ARG A 117 -23.64 -29.99 3.43
CA ARG A 117 -22.28 -30.37 2.99
C ARG A 117 -21.75 -31.62 3.65
N GLY A 118 -22.57 -32.29 4.44
CA GLY A 118 -22.16 -33.46 5.21
C GLY A 118 -21.41 -33.11 6.50
N ILE A 119 -21.40 -31.85 6.95
CA ILE A 119 -20.87 -31.52 8.28
C ILE A 119 -21.99 -31.72 9.30
N THR A 120 -21.92 -32.80 10.05
CA THR A 120 -22.96 -33.14 11.03
C THR A 120 -22.65 -32.53 12.39
N PRO A 121 -23.56 -31.71 12.96
CA PRO A 121 -23.43 -31.25 14.33
C PRO A 121 -23.68 -32.42 15.28
N HIS A 122 -22.75 -32.64 16.20
CA HIS A 122 -22.94 -33.57 17.31
C HIS A 122 -23.69 -32.89 18.46
N ILE A 123 -23.55 -31.56 18.56
CA ILE A 123 -24.33 -30.71 19.45
C ILE A 123 -24.41 -29.28 18.90
N MET A 124 -25.49 -28.58 19.22
CA MET A 124 -25.68 -27.17 18.89
C MET A 124 -25.66 -26.31 20.15
N LEU A 125 -25.05 -25.14 20.05
CA LEU A 125 -24.97 -24.14 21.11
C LEU A 125 -25.28 -22.77 20.52
N GLY A 126 -26.39 -22.17 20.95
CA GLY A 126 -26.70 -20.79 20.63
C GLY A 126 -26.07 -19.83 21.63
N HIS A 127 -25.44 -18.75 21.17
CA HIS A 127 -25.03 -17.65 22.05
C HIS A 127 -26.22 -16.71 22.25
N SER A 128 -26.81 -16.67 23.44
CA SER A 128 -27.95 -15.82 23.77
C SER A 128 -29.07 -15.98 22.73
N PHE A 129 -29.41 -14.93 21.98
CA PHE A 129 -30.41 -14.97 20.91
C PHE A 129 -30.14 -16.05 19.82
N GLY A 130 -28.91 -16.54 19.68
CA GLY A 130 -28.60 -17.65 18.77
C GLY A 130 -29.32 -18.97 19.10
N GLU A 131 -29.86 -19.13 20.31
CA GLU A 131 -30.66 -20.31 20.70
C GLU A 131 -31.91 -20.49 19.81
N PHE A 132 -32.47 -19.41 19.26
CA PHE A 132 -33.63 -19.50 18.39
C PHE A 132 -33.27 -20.18 17.06
N ALA A 133 -32.13 -19.79 16.46
CA ALA A 133 -31.65 -20.39 15.23
C ALA A 133 -31.22 -21.85 15.44
N SER A 134 -30.61 -22.18 16.59
CA SER A 134 -30.24 -23.57 16.90
C SER A 134 -31.46 -24.49 17.02
N LEU A 135 -32.60 -24.01 17.54
CA LEU A 135 -33.85 -24.77 17.59
C LEU A 135 -34.38 -25.12 16.21
N ALA A 136 -34.33 -24.17 15.28
CA ALA A 136 -34.81 -24.37 13.91
C ALA A 136 -33.88 -25.29 13.11
N VAL A 137 -32.56 -25.11 13.21
CA VAL A 137 -31.59 -26.00 12.53
C VAL A 137 -31.55 -27.38 13.17
N GLY A 138 -31.73 -27.46 14.49
CA GLY A 138 -31.84 -28.70 15.25
C GLY A 138 -33.15 -29.46 15.04
N GLY A 139 -34.14 -28.85 14.37
CA GLY A 139 -35.43 -29.48 14.05
C GLY A 139 -36.45 -29.49 15.20
N ALA A 140 -36.16 -28.83 16.33
CA ALA A 140 -37.08 -28.71 17.45
C ALA A 140 -38.28 -27.81 17.14
N VAL A 141 -38.13 -26.90 16.18
CA VAL A 141 -39.21 -26.08 15.59
C VAL A 141 -39.02 -25.99 14.08
N SER A 142 -40.09 -25.76 13.33
CA SER A 142 -39.96 -25.40 11.91
C SER A 142 -39.36 -23.99 11.76
N PHE A 143 -38.76 -23.67 10.60
CA PHE A 143 -38.25 -22.31 10.37
C PHE A 143 -39.33 -21.24 10.59
N ALA A 144 -40.55 -21.50 10.12
CA ALA A 144 -41.67 -20.57 10.23
C ALA A 144 -42.16 -20.41 11.67
N ASP A 145 -42.28 -21.52 12.41
CA ASP A 145 -42.66 -21.51 13.82
C ASP A 145 -41.60 -20.80 14.68
N GLY A 146 -40.31 -21.00 14.38
CA GLY A 146 -39.22 -20.27 15.06
C GLY A 146 -39.17 -18.78 14.69
N ALA A 147 -39.48 -18.40 13.44
CA ALA A 147 -39.62 -17.00 13.05
C ALA A 147 -40.80 -16.32 13.79
N GLN A 148 -41.94 -17.01 13.91
CA GLN A 148 -43.08 -16.53 14.70
C GLN A 148 -42.71 -16.39 16.18
N LEU A 149 -41.94 -17.34 16.72
CA LEU A 149 -41.47 -17.28 18.10
C LEU A 149 -40.57 -16.05 18.34
N VAL A 150 -39.72 -15.68 17.38
CA VAL A 150 -38.96 -14.41 17.41
C VAL A 150 -39.90 -13.21 17.39
N CYS A 151 -40.95 -13.21 16.54
CA CYS A 151 -41.96 -12.15 16.53
C CYS A 151 -42.68 -12.01 17.88
N GLU A 152 -43.12 -13.11 18.48
CA GLU A 152 -43.79 -13.10 19.78
C GLU A 152 -42.87 -12.61 20.91
N ARG A 153 -41.57 -12.92 20.82
CA ARG A 153 -40.56 -12.35 21.73
C ARG A 153 -40.46 -10.84 21.58
N ILE A 154 -40.36 -10.32 20.36
CA ILE A 154 -40.29 -8.87 20.11
C ILE A 154 -41.53 -8.18 20.67
N LYS A 155 -42.73 -8.72 20.40
CA LYS A 155 -44.00 -8.17 20.91
C LYS A 155 -44.08 -8.20 22.44
N ALA A 156 -43.53 -9.21 23.10
CA ALA A 156 -43.49 -9.29 24.56
C ALA A 156 -42.55 -8.24 25.20
N LEU A 157 -41.55 -7.76 24.45
CA LEU A 157 -40.60 -6.73 24.89
C LEU A 157 -41.09 -5.29 24.66
N GLN A 158 -42.12 -5.11 23.83
CA GLN A 158 -42.68 -3.78 23.51
C GLN A 158 -43.10 -3.05 24.80
N GLY A 159 -42.67 -1.78 24.93
CA GLY A 159 -42.94 -0.96 26.10
C GLY A 159 -41.87 -1.03 27.20
N LEU A 160 -40.86 -1.90 27.04
CA LEU A 160 -39.73 -2.03 27.98
C LEU A 160 -38.45 -1.38 27.45
N GLU A 161 -38.53 -0.53 26.42
CA GLU A 161 -37.36 0.10 25.76
C GLU A 161 -36.56 1.01 26.71
N GLN A 162 -37.18 1.48 27.79
CA GLN A 162 -36.56 2.32 28.81
C GLN A 162 -36.11 1.54 30.05
N ALA A 163 -36.27 0.21 30.07
CA ALA A 163 -35.94 -0.61 31.24
C ALA A 163 -34.43 -0.60 31.55
N GLY A 164 -33.57 -0.43 30.54
CA GLY A 164 -32.12 -0.37 30.71
C GLY A 164 -31.32 -0.62 29.43
N ARG A 165 -30.00 -0.71 29.55
CA ARG A 165 -29.05 -1.04 28.48
C ARG A 165 -28.06 -2.11 28.95
N MET A 166 -27.11 -2.44 28.07
CA MET A 166 -26.05 -3.40 28.33
C MET A 166 -24.69 -2.80 28.00
N ALA A 167 -23.64 -3.18 28.73
CA ALA A 167 -22.27 -2.80 28.45
C ALA A 167 -21.29 -3.96 28.68
N ALA A 168 -20.33 -4.13 27.77
CA ALA A 168 -19.26 -5.11 27.92
C ALA A 168 -18.10 -4.51 28.71
N VAL A 169 -17.62 -5.24 29.71
CA VAL A 169 -16.52 -4.85 30.59
C VAL A 169 -15.37 -5.82 30.39
N SER A 170 -14.15 -5.29 30.24
CA SER A 170 -12.93 -6.10 30.06
C SER A 170 -12.43 -6.68 31.39
N MET A 171 -13.30 -7.42 32.09
CA MET A 171 -12.97 -8.16 33.32
C MET A 171 -13.88 -9.37 33.51
N GLY A 172 -13.40 -10.36 34.28
CA GLY A 172 -14.18 -11.55 34.63
C GLY A 172 -15.34 -11.26 35.58
N ALA A 173 -16.32 -12.16 35.64
CA ALA A 173 -17.55 -12.00 36.41
C ALA A 173 -17.30 -11.75 37.91
N GLU A 174 -16.42 -12.54 38.54
CA GLU A 174 -16.09 -12.39 39.97
C GLU A 174 -15.51 -11.00 40.30
N GLN A 175 -14.63 -10.50 39.44
CA GLN A 175 -14.06 -9.16 39.59
C GLN A 175 -15.15 -8.10 39.41
N LEU A 176 -16.02 -8.26 38.41
CA LEU A 176 -17.12 -7.32 38.17
C LEU A 176 -18.10 -7.31 39.35
N GLU A 177 -18.46 -8.46 39.92
CA GLU A 177 -19.32 -8.54 41.12
C GLU A 177 -18.74 -7.80 42.33
N HIS A 178 -17.42 -7.78 42.48
CA HIS A 178 -16.77 -6.96 43.50
C HIS A 178 -17.03 -5.47 43.28
N HIS A 179 -16.90 -4.99 42.03
CA HIS A 179 -17.14 -3.58 41.69
C HIS A 179 -18.61 -3.18 41.85
N LEU A 180 -19.53 -4.09 41.50
CA LEU A 180 -20.97 -3.86 41.67
C LEU A 180 -21.35 -3.76 43.17
N ARG A 181 -20.77 -4.62 44.02
CA ARG A 181 -20.97 -4.55 45.48
C ARG A 181 -20.42 -3.27 46.08
N ASP A 182 -19.25 -2.83 45.64
CA ASP A 182 -18.63 -1.59 46.11
C ASP A 182 -19.44 -0.33 45.74
N LEU A 183 -20.09 -0.33 44.58
CA LEU A 183 -20.98 0.75 44.16
C LEU A 183 -22.29 0.79 44.98
N GLN A 184 -22.54 -0.23 45.82
CA GLN A 184 -23.82 -0.47 46.51
C GLN A 184 -25.02 -0.41 45.54
N ASP A 185 -24.78 -0.74 44.27
CA ASP A 185 -25.76 -0.58 43.22
C ASP A 185 -26.52 -1.88 43.01
N HIS A 186 -27.78 -1.88 43.44
CA HIS A 186 -28.66 -3.05 43.32
C HIS A 186 -29.36 -3.12 41.95
N ASP A 187 -29.13 -2.16 41.06
CA ASP A 187 -29.80 -2.08 39.75
C ASP A 187 -28.95 -2.62 38.58
N LEU A 188 -27.66 -2.87 38.82
CA LEU A 188 -26.74 -3.49 37.87
C LEU A 188 -26.63 -5.00 38.10
N GLU A 189 -26.88 -5.79 37.06
CA GLU A 189 -26.80 -7.26 37.08
C GLU A 189 -25.83 -7.76 36.01
N ILE A 190 -25.05 -8.81 36.32
CA ILE A 190 -24.24 -9.51 35.32
C ILE A 190 -25.17 -10.29 34.41
N ALA A 191 -25.18 -9.91 33.14
CA ALA A 191 -26.09 -10.43 32.13
C ALA A 191 -25.46 -11.54 31.30
N VAL A 192 -24.19 -11.41 30.91
CA VAL A 192 -23.50 -12.39 30.06
C VAL A 192 -22.06 -12.60 30.51
N ILE A 193 -21.60 -13.84 30.55
CA ILE A 193 -20.20 -14.20 30.73
C ILE A 193 -19.68 -14.78 29.42
N ASN A 194 -18.92 -13.99 28.66
CA ASN A 194 -18.47 -14.36 27.31
C ASN A 194 -17.18 -15.19 27.35
N HIS A 195 -16.23 -14.83 28.21
CA HIS A 195 -15.00 -15.58 28.49
C HIS A 195 -14.47 -15.21 29.88
N PRO A 196 -13.47 -15.91 30.45
CA PRO A 196 -13.00 -15.70 31.83
C PRO A 196 -12.53 -14.26 32.18
N GLU A 197 -12.29 -13.42 31.18
CA GLU A 197 -11.78 -12.05 31.32
C GLU A 197 -12.72 -10.99 30.70
N GLN A 198 -13.96 -11.37 30.35
CA GLN A 198 -14.96 -10.43 29.86
C GLN A 198 -16.37 -10.85 30.26
N ALA A 199 -17.09 -9.92 30.89
CA ALA A 199 -18.51 -10.02 31.22
C ALA A 199 -19.29 -8.83 30.64
N VAL A 200 -20.61 -8.98 30.57
CA VAL A 200 -21.56 -7.94 30.18
C VAL A 200 -22.47 -7.67 31.37
N VAL A 201 -22.65 -6.39 31.67
CA VAL A 201 -23.56 -5.90 32.71
C VAL A 201 -24.79 -5.25 32.07
N SER A 202 -25.96 -5.50 32.67
CA SER A 202 -27.24 -4.89 32.31
C SER A 202 -27.72 -4.01 33.47
N GLY A 203 -28.33 -2.87 33.15
CA GLY A 203 -28.92 -1.98 34.15
C GLY A 203 -29.41 -0.66 33.58
N SER A 204 -29.79 0.29 34.44
CA SER A 204 -30.18 1.63 33.98
C SER A 204 -29.01 2.36 33.30
N GLU A 205 -29.30 3.27 32.37
CA GLU A 205 -28.26 4.11 31.71
C GLU A 205 -27.45 4.93 32.73
N GLN A 206 -28.11 5.39 33.79
CA GLN A 206 -27.48 6.16 34.86
C GLN A 206 -26.44 5.31 35.61
N ASP A 207 -26.79 4.09 35.97
CA ASP A 207 -25.94 3.22 36.80
C ASP A 207 -24.80 2.63 36.00
N LEU A 208 -25.10 2.31 34.74
CA LEU A 208 -24.11 2.00 33.75
C LEU A 208 -23.13 3.15 33.54
N ALA A 209 -23.54 4.43 33.64
CA ALA A 209 -22.62 5.58 33.55
C ALA A 209 -21.77 5.74 34.81
N ARG A 210 -22.35 5.51 36.00
CA ARG A 210 -21.61 5.48 37.28
C ARG A 210 -20.52 4.41 37.28
N LEU A 211 -20.83 3.22 36.76
CA LEU A 211 -19.83 2.16 36.59
C LEU A 211 -18.73 2.55 35.58
N ASP A 212 -19.08 3.22 34.47
CA ASP A 212 -18.07 3.70 33.48
C ASP A 212 -17.08 4.66 34.12
N GLU A 213 -17.58 5.63 34.89
CA GLU A 213 -16.76 6.62 35.56
C GLU A 213 -15.79 5.97 36.55
N LYS A 214 -16.29 5.04 37.38
CA LYS A 214 -15.44 4.27 38.31
C LYS A 214 -14.35 3.48 37.57
N LEU A 215 -14.72 2.74 36.52
CA LEU A 215 -13.77 1.93 35.76
C LEU A 215 -12.72 2.79 35.03
N ARG A 216 -13.09 3.98 34.55
CA ARG A 216 -12.14 4.92 33.94
C ARG A 216 -11.10 5.43 34.92
N LEU A 217 -11.48 5.72 36.17
CA LEU A 217 -10.52 6.10 37.23
C LEU A 217 -9.50 4.97 37.50
N GLU A 218 -9.91 3.73 37.29
CA GLU A 218 -9.06 2.54 37.43
C GLU A 218 -8.39 2.10 36.11
N GLN A 219 -8.49 2.92 35.04
CA GLN A 219 -7.95 2.64 33.71
C GLN A 219 -8.46 1.34 33.06
N ARG A 220 -9.70 0.95 33.38
CA ARG A 220 -10.37 -0.22 32.81
C ARG A 220 -11.38 0.20 31.75
N ALA A 221 -11.37 -0.49 30.61
CA ALA A 221 -12.24 -0.18 29.48
C ALA A 221 -13.62 -0.87 29.61
N MET A 222 -14.68 -0.08 29.41
CA MET A 222 -16.05 -0.54 29.23
C MET A 222 -16.62 0.00 27.91
N HIS A 223 -17.37 -0.84 27.19
CA HIS A 223 -17.96 -0.50 25.89
C HIS A 223 -19.49 -0.70 25.91
N ARG A 224 -20.26 0.34 25.60
CA ARG A 224 -21.73 0.27 25.48
C ARG A 224 -22.14 -0.64 24.32
N LEU A 225 -23.05 -1.57 24.57
CA LEU A 225 -23.59 -2.44 23.52
C LEU A 225 -24.76 -1.76 22.82
N LYS A 226 -24.92 -2.00 21.51
CA LYS A 226 -26.00 -1.43 20.69
C LYS A 226 -27.39 -2.04 20.97
N SER A 227 -27.52 -2.89 21.99
CA SER A 227 -28.77 -3.56 22.38
C SER A 227 -29.83 -2.54 22.80
N GLN A 228 -31.07 -2.74 22.34
CA GLN A 228 -32.22 -1.90 22.70
C GLN A 228 -32.79 -2.22 24.09
N TYR A 229 -32.52 -3.42 24.63
CA TYR A 229 -33.07 -3.89 25.90
C TYR A 229 -31.96 -4.45 26.81
N PRO A 230 -32.14 -4.42 28.14
CA PRO A 230 -31.22 -5.03 29.11
C PRO A 230 -31.49 -6.54 29.20
N PHE A 231 -31.04 -7.32 28.22
CA PHE A 231 -31.26 -8.77 28.22
C PHE A 231 -30.56 -9.46 29.40
N HIS A 232 -31.06 -10.65 29.76
CA HIS A 232 -30.53 -11.49 30.84
C HIS A 232 -30.54 -10.80 32.20
N CYS A 233 -31.58 -10.00 32.45
CA CYS A 233 -31.71 -9.18 33.65
C CYS A 233 -33.15 -9.17 34.15
N THR A 234 -33.35 -9.08 35.47
CA THR A 234 -34.67 -9.07 36.11
C THR A 234 -35.57 -7.91 35.63
N LYS A 235 -35.01 -6.86 35.06
CA LYS A 235 -35.74 -5.74 34.44
C LYS A 235 -36.68 -6.16 33.31
N LEU A 236 -36.47 -7.33 32.71
CA LEU A 236 -37.36 -7.90 31.69
C LEU A 236 -38.40 -8.89 32.24
N LEU A 237 -38.52 -9.06 33.56
CA LEU A 237 -39.55 -9.90 34.20
C LEU A 237 -40.97 -9.66 33.67
N PRO A 238 -41.42 -8.43 33.37
CA PRO A 238 -42.76 -8.20 32.82
C PRO A 238 -43.01 -8.91 31.47
N ALA A 239 -41.97 -9.13 30.67
CA ALA A 239 -42.09 -9.81 29.37
C ALA A 239 -42.19 -11.34 29.50
N VAL A 240 -41.70 -11.92 30.61
CA VAL A 240 -41.63 -13.38 30.81
C VAL A 240 -42.99 -14.09 30.72
N PRO A 241 -44.04 -13.70 31.48
CA PRO A 241 -45.33 -14.38 31.39
C PRO A 241 -46.01 -14.19 30.02
N ILE A 242 -45.83 -13.02 29.40
CA ILE A 242 -46.38 -12.71 28.06
C ILE A 242 -45.71 -13.60 27.02
N PHE A 243 -44.38 -13.68 27.04
CA PHE A 243 -43.67 -14.52 26.09
C PHE A 243 -43.92 -16.00 26.34
N ARG A 244 -44.03 -16.48 27.60
CA ARG A 244 -44.37 -17.87 27.92
C ARG A 244 -45.72 -18.28 27.36
N GLU A 245 -46.73 -17.44 27.55
CA GLU A 245 -48.08 -17.68 27.03
C GLU A 245 -48.04 -17.83 25.50
N ARG A 246 -47.36 -16.92 24.80
CA ARG A 246 -47.26 -16.92 23.34
C ARG A 246 -46.40 -18.07 22.80
N ALA A 247 -45.26 -18.33 23.43
CA ALA A 247 -44.34 -19.42 23.09
C ALA A 247 -44.98 -20.80 23.28
N SER A 248 -45.93 -20.95 24.21
CA SER A 248 -46.65 -22.23 24.41
C SER A 248 -47.63 -22.57 23.28
N ARG A 249 -47.96 -21.60 22.41
CA ARG A 249 -48.79 -21.80 21.21
C ARG A 249 -48.00 -22.27 20.00
N ILE A 250 -46.67 -22.20 20.05
CA ILE A 250 -45.78 -22.68 19.00
C ILE A 250 -45.67 -24.20 19.10
N ARG A 251 -45.62 -24.86 17.95
CA ARG A 251 -45.44 -26.32 17.88
C ARG A 251 -43.96 -26.67 18.02
N TYR A 252 -43.67 -27.56 18.96
CA TYR A 252 -42.33 -28.13 19.16
C TYR A 252 -42.32 -29.61 18.76
N ALA A 253 -41.20 -30.04 18.20
CA ALA A 253 -40.91 -31.43 17.88
C ALA A 253 -39.66 -31.90 18.64
N ASP A 254 -39.42 -33.20 18.63
CA ASP A 254 -38.15 -33.74 19.13
C ASP A 254 -37.01 -33.30 18.20
N ALA A 255 -35.93 -32.76 18.77
CA ALA A 255 -34.80 -32.28 17.98
C ALA A 255 -34.10 -33.44 17.24
N THR A 256 -33.82 -33.22 15.97
CA THR A 256 -33.02 -34.11 15.12
C THR A 256 -31.55 -34.10 15.54
N TYR A 257 -31.04 -32.96 16.00
CA TYR A 257 -29.68 -32.79 16.51
C TYR A 257 -29.73 -32.30 17.97
N PRO A 258 -28.85 -32.80 18.87
CA PRO A 258 -28.82 -32.34 20.26
C PRO A 258 -28.58 -30.84 20.39
N ILE A 259 -29.34 -30.17 21.26
CA ILE A 259 -29.23 -28.73 21.52
C ILE A 259 -28.90 -28.52 23.00
N TYR A 260 -27.80 -27.83 23.29
CA TYR A 260 -27.42 -27.44 24.65
C TYR A 260 -28.05 -26.09 25.01
N PHE A 261 -28.73 -26.03 26.16
CA PHE A 261 -29.33 -24.82 26.73
C PHE A 261 -28.47 -24.32 27.91
N PRO A 262 -27.64 -23.27 27.73
CA PRO A 262 -26.74 -22.77 28.76
C PRO A 262 -27.43 -22.37 30.06
N SER A 263 -28.55 -21.64 29.98
CA SER A 263 -29.28 -21.17 31.17
C SER A 263 -29.90 -22.29 32.01
N GLU A 264 -30.12 -23.46 31.42
CA GLU A 264 -30.63 -24.65 32.10
C GLU A 264 -29.51 -25.69 32.35
N SER A 265 -28.31 -25.40 31.85
CA SER A 265 -27.12 -26.26 31.89
C SER A 265 -27.40 -27.71 31.52
N CYS A 266 -28.22 -27.95 30.50
CA CYS A 266 -28.61 -29.28 30.05
C CYS A 266 -28.81 -29.36 28.54
N VAL A 267 -28.78 -30.59 28.02
CA VAL A 267 -29.15 -30.90 26.64
C VAL A 267 -30.65 -31.15 26.57
N GLN A 268 -31.31 -30.61 25.55
CA GLN A 268 -32.73 -30.83 25.30
C GLN A 268 -33.05 -32.34 25.20
N SER A 269 -34.11 -32.75 25.90
CA SER A 269 -34.63 -34.12 25.91
C SER A 269 -36.13 -34.13 25.59
N PRO A 270 -36.72 -35.27 25.21
CA PRO A 270 -38.18 -35.37 25.03
C PRO A 270 -38.93 -34.88 26.28
N GLY A 271 -39.94 -34.04 26.08
CA GLY A 271 -40.72 -33.41 27.17
C GLY A 271 -40.08 -32.20 27.85
N PHE A 272 -38.91 -31.73 27.38
CA PHE A 272 -38.29 -30.48 27.87
C PHE A 272 -39.17 -29.26 27.59
N ASP A 273 -39.43 -28.41 28.60
CA ASP A 273 -40.24 -27.19 28.48
C ASP A 273 -39.46 -26.08 27.75
N ILE A 274 -39.35 -26.18 26.41
CA ILE A 274 -38.65 -25.20 25.55
C ILE A 274 -39.24 -23.80 25.74
N ALA A 275 -40.58 -23.68 25.72
CA ALA A 275 -41.26 -22.40 25.91
C ALA A 275 -40.89 -21.75 27.26
N GLY A 276 -40.82 -22.55 28.32
CA GLY A 276 -40.37 -22.09 29.63
C GLY A 276 -38.91 -21.68 29.68
N ALA A 277 -38.01 -22.47 29.09
CA ALA A 277 -36.60 -22.17 29.02
C ALA A 277 -36.35 -20.83 28.29
N LEU A 278 -36.94 -20.64 27.11
CA LEU A 278 -36.82 -19.41 26.32
C LEU A 278 -37.44 -18.18 27.02
N SER A 279 -38.46 -18.39 27.84
CA SER A 279 -39.07 -17.30 28.62
C SER A 279 -38.16 -16.87 29.77
N ARG A 280 -37.57 -17.82 30.51
CA ARG A 280 -36.59 -17.53 31.57
C ARG A 280 -35.30 -16.94 31.02
N HIS A 281 -34.90 -17.33 29.80
CA HIS A 281 -33.75 -16.77 29.08
C HIS A 281 -33.81 -15.24 28.91
N LEU A 282 -34.96 -14.58 29.06
CA LEU A 282 -35.00 -13.10 29.07
C LEU A 282 -34.35 -12.48 30.33
N THR A 283 -34.35 -13.22 31.44
CA THR A 283 -33.99 -12.71 32.77
C THR A 283 -32.84 -13.46 33.44
N THR A 284 -32.51 -14.66 32.97
CA THR A 284 -31.44 -15.49 33.55
C THR A 284 -30.08 -15.10 32.95
N PRO A 285 -29.02 -14.88 33.76
CA PRO A 285 -27.68 -14.64 33.26
C PRO A 285 -27.19 -15.73 32.29
N PHE A 286 -26.55 -15.32 31.19
CA PHE A 286 -26.07 -16.23 30.15
C PHE A 286 -24.57 -16.50 30.28
N ASP A 287 -24.21 -17.71 30.73
CA ASP A 287 -22.81 -18.11 30.88
C ASP A 287 -22.32 -18.93 29.69
N PHE A 288 -21.79 -18.24 28.67
CA PHE A 288 -21.21 -18.86 27.49
C PHE A 288 -19.89 -19.57 27.80
N ALA A 289 -19.08 -19.00 28.70
CA ALA A 289 -17.77 -19.53 29.05
C ALA A 289 -17.90 -20.93 29.67
N SER A 290 -18.79 -21.08 30.66
CA SER A 290 -19.06 -22.38 31.28
C SER A 290 -19.68 -23.37 30.31
N ALA A 291 -20.58 -22.93 29.41
CA ALA A 291 -21.15 -23.80 28.38
C ALA A 291 -20.06 -24.40 27.47
N VAL A 292 -19.12 -23.58 26.98
CA VAL A 292 -18.00 -24.02 26.14
C VAL A 292 -17.04 -24.94 26.92
N GLN A 293 -16.74 -24.61 28.17
CA GLN A 293 -15.91 -25.46 29.05
C GLN A 293 -16.56 -26.81 29.32
N ASN A 294 -17.87 -26.86 29.57
CA ASN A 294 -18.62 -28.10 29.76
C ASN A 294 -18.60 -28.98 28.50
N LEU A 295 -18.83 -28.40 27.32
CA LEU A 295 -18.72 -29.14 26.06
C LEU A 295 -17.29 -29.65 25.84
N TYR A 296 -16.27 -28.84 26.13
CA TYR A 296 -14.89 -29.30 26.05
C TYR A 296 -14.61 -30.46 27.02
N ALA A 297 -15.08 -30.37 28.27
CA ALA A 297 -14.94 -31.44 29.27
C ALA A 297 -15.65 -32.74 28.84
N LEU A 298 -16.75 -32.63 28.10
CA LEU A 298 -17.49 -33.75 27.50
C LEU A 298 -16.84 -34.31 26.23
N GLY A 299 -15.68 -33.81 25.80
CA GLY A 299 -14.92 -34.35 24.67
C GLY A 299 -15.15 -33.66 23.33
N TYR A 300 -15.94 -32.59 23.27
CA TYR A 300 -16.11 -31.79 22.05
C TYR A 300 -14.84 -30.98 21.75
N ARG A 301 -14.40 -30.99 20.48
CA ARG A 301 -13.12 -30.37 20.07
C ARG A 301 -13.23 -29.48 18.84
N THR A 302 -14.19 -29.72 17.95
CA THR A 302 -14.35 -28.97 16.71
C THR A 302 -15.55 -28.04 16.81
N PHE A 303 -15.38 -26.75 16.54
CA PHE A 303 -16.44 -25.74 16.65
C PHE A 303 -16.64 -25.00 15.32
N TYR A 304 -17.88 -24.96 14.84
CA TYR A 304 -18.27 -24.25 13.61
C TYR A 304 -19.17 -23.07 13.95
N GLU A 305 -18.78 -21.86 13.56
CA GLU A 305 -19.59 -20.67 13.72
C GLU A 305 -20.60 -20.53 12.56
N CYS A 306 -21.89 -20.70 12.89
CA CYS A 306 -23.05 -20.51 12.03
C CYS A 306 -23.43 -19.03 12.02
N GLY A 307 -22.59 -18.21 11.38
CA GLY A 307 -22.70 -16.76 11.41
C GLY A 307 -21.81 -16.08 10.36
N GLY A 308 -22.09 -14.81 10.06
CA GLY A 308 -21.36 -14.03 9.07
C GLY A 308 -19.98 -13.50 9.52
N GLY A 309 -19.52 -13.87 10.71
CA GLY A 309 -18.32 -13.29 11.35
C GLY A 309 -17.39 -14.30 12.03
N THR A 310 -16.52 -13.79 12.90
CA THR A 310 -15.52 -14.57 13.66
C THR A 310 -15.71 -14.45 15.18
N LEU A 311 -16.84 -13.88 15.62
CA LEU A 311 -17.05 -13.45 17.00
C LEU A 311 -17.03 -14.66 17.95
N LEU A 312 -17.86 -15.68 17.67
CA LEU A 312 -17.97 -16.84 18.57
C LEU A 312 -16.71 -17.70 18.54
N ARG A 313 -16.04 -17.83 17.39
CA ARG A 313 -14.72 -18.49 17.33
C ARG A 313 -13.69 -17.81 18.21
N ASN A 314 -13.66 -16.47 18.20
CA ASN A 314 -12.75 -15.72 19.06
C ASN A 314 -13.10 -15.89 20.55
N LEU A 315 -14.39 -15.95 20.91
CA LEU A 315 -14.83 -16.23 22.28
C LEU A 315 -14.42 -17.64 22.73
N VAL A 316 -14.64 -18.67 21.91
CA VAL A 316 -14.21 -20.05 22.22
C VAL A 316 -12.70 -20.14 22.38
N ARG A 317 -11.93 -19.51 21.47
CA ARG A 317 -10.46 -19.47 21.57
C ARG A 317 -9.99 -18.84 22.89
N ARG A 318 -10.66 -17.79 23.36
CA ARG A 318 -10.30 -17.12 24.63
C ARG A 318 -10.71 -17.95 25.85
N THR A 319 -11.87 -18.59 25.81
CA THR A 319 -12.37 -19.45 26.90
C THR A 319 -11.52 -20.70 27.09
N LEU A 320 -11.05 -21.30 25.98
CA LEU A 320 -10.25 -22.52 25.96
C LEU A 320 -8.78 -22.24 25.62
N ARG A 321 -8.25 -21.06 25.97
CA ARG A 321 -6.90 -20.62 25.56
C ARG A 321 -5.77 -21.57 25.95
N GLU A 322 -5.96 -22.32 27.05
CA GLU A 322 -4.99 -23.29 27.57
C GLU A 322 -5.11 -24.67 26.88
N HIS A 323 -6.06 -24.84 25.96
CA HIS A 323 -6.36 -26.09 25.26
C HIS A 323 -6.05 -25.95 23.77
N SER A 324 -4.94 -26.53 23.33
CA SER A 324 -4.44 -26.46 21.94
C SER A 324 -5.06 -27.49 21.00
N ASP A 325 -5.88 -28.41 21.50
CA ASP A 325 -6.49 -29.53 20.78
C ASP A 325 -7.89 -29.22 20.21
N ILE A 326 -8.24 -27.93 20.07
CA ILE A 326 -9.51 -27.47 19.48
C ILE A 326 -9.34 -27.00 18.03
N SER A 327 -10.38 -27.19 17.21
CA SER A 327 -10.44 -26.71 15.82
C SER A 327 -11.62 -25.74 15.65
N LEU A 328 -11.41 -24.61 14.97
CA LEU A 328 -12.39 -23.52 14.85
C LEU A 328 -12.62 -23.16 13.38
N HIS A 329 -13.86 -23.21 12.89
CA HIS A 329 -14.22 -23.03 11.47
C HIS A 329 -15.41 -22.07 11.29
N GLY A 330 -15.44 -21.28 10.21
CA GLY A 330 -16.58 -20.42 9.86
C GLY A 330 -17.47 -21.08 8.80
N ALA A 331 -18.80 -20.99 8.95
CA ALA A 331 -19.74 -21.57 7.99
C ALA A 331 -19.63 -20.94 6.58
N LEU A 332 -19.34 -19.63 6.50
CA LEU A 332 -19.14 -18.92 5.24
C LEU A 332 -17.83 -19.26 4.52
N GLU A 333 -16.82 -19.74 5.26
CA GLU A 333 -15.51 -20.10 4.72
C GLU A 333 -15.55 -21.41 3.91
N MET A 334 -16.67 -22.14 3.96
CA MET A 334 -16.77 -23.50 3.44
C MET A 334 -17.78 -23.66 2.29
N SER A 335 -18.40 -22.58 1.78
CA SER A 335 -19.44 -22.62 0.73
C SER A 335 -18.98 -22.89 -0.74
N PRO A 336 -19.36 -23.96 -1.50
CA PRO A 336 -19.03 -24.07 -2.93
C PRO A 336 -19.95 -23.20 -3.79
N PHE A 337 -20.97 -22.57 -3.20
CA PHE A 337 -21.74 -21.51 -3.85
C PHE A 337 -21.17 -20.10 -3.58
N SER A 338 -20.06 -19.98 -2.85
CA SER A 338 -19.20 -18.80 -2.95
C SER A 338 -18.32 -18.83 -4.21
N GLN A 339 -18.44 -19.88 -5.04
CA GLN A 339 -17.60 -20.12 -6.22
C GLN A 339 -18.33 -20.09 -7.59
N ALA A 340 -19.64 -19.86 -7.68
CA ALA A 340 -20.31 -19.86 -9.01
C ALA A 340 -21.68 -19.16 -9.08
N THR A 341 -21.80 -17.87 -8.75
CA THR A 341 -22.75 -16.93 -9.38
C THR A 341 -22.46 -15.50 -8.94
N SER A 342 -21.63 -14.80 -9.71
CA SER A 342 -21.53 -13.34 -9.64
C SER A 342 -21.18 -12.75 -11.01
N ILE A 343 -22.14 -12.76 -11.92
CA ILE A 343 -22.29 -11.59 -12.79
C ILE A 343 -23.05 -10.58 -11.94
N ARG A 344 -22.31 -9.74 -11.22
CA ARG A 344 -22.87 -8.54 -10.57
C ARG A 344 -23.00 -7.47 -11.65
N THR A 345 -24.21 -7.00 -11.90
CA THR A 345 -24.41 -5.63 -12.35
C THR A 345 -23.99 -4.72 -11.19
N SER A 346 -22.86 -4.06 -11.38
CA SER A 346 -22.21 -3.10 -10.50
C SER A 346 -23.07 -1.84 -10.29
N THR A 347 -23.20 -1.39 -9.05
CA THR A 347 -23.24 0.05 -8.71
C THR A 347 -22.65 0.24 -7.29
N PRO A 348 -22.00 1.39 -7.03
CA PRO A 348 -20.58 1.45 -6.70
C PRO A 348 -20.33 1.85 -5.25
N ASP A 349 -19.45 1.14 -4.52
CA ASP A 349 -18.60 1.73 -3.46
C ASP A 349 -17.82 0.69 -2.62
N ALA A 350 -16.62 0.29 -3.07
CA ALA A 350 -15.41 0.23 -2.22
C ALA A 350 -14.20 -0.32 -2.98
N GLN A 351 -13.04 0.30 -2.71
CA GLN A 351 -11.68 -0.11 -3.06
C GLN A 351 -11.47 -1.64 -3.19
N ILE A 352 -10.73 -2.02 -4.23
CA ILE A 352 -10.40 -3.43 -4.55
C ILE A 352 -9.65 -4.05 -3.36
N PRO A 353 -10.22 -5.05 -2.64
CA PRO A 353 -9.50 -5.78 -1.62
C PRO A 353 -8.31 -6.52 -2.24
N ALA A 354 -7.13 -6.36 -1.65
CA ALA A 354 -5.90 -6.82 -2.26
C ALA A 354 -5.68 -8.36 -2.17
N ASP A 355 -6.55 -9.08 -1.44
CA ASP A 355 -6.70 -10.54 -1.43
C ASP A 355 -7.49 -11.08 -2.64
N LYS A 356 -8.07 -10.19 -3.47
CA LYS A 356 -8.82 -10.52 -4.70
C LYS A 356 -8.13 -10.11 -5.99
N MET A 357 -6.97 -9.45 -5.93
CA MET A 357 -6.21 -9.16 -7.15
C MET A 357 -5.51 -10.44 -7.63
N GLU A 358 -5.78 -10.79 -8.88
CA GLU A 358 -5.02 -11.81 -9.56
C GLU A 358 -3.51 -11.45 -9.58
N PRO A 359 -2.61 -12.41 -9.35
CA PRO A 359 -1.17 -12.17 -9.50
C PRO A 359 -0.78 -11.66 -10.89
N VAL A 360 0.37 -11.00 -11.00
CA VAL A 360 0.91 -10.53 -12.29
C VAL A 360 2.09 -11.40 -12.71
N ALA A 361 2.03 -11.93 -13.93
CA ALA A 361 3.09 -12.72 -14.52
C ALA A 361 4.15 -11.81 -15.15
N ILE A 362 5.42 -12.10 -14.87
CA ILE A 362 6.55 -11.58 -15.65
C ILE A 362 6.78 -12.54 -16.81
N VAL A 363 6.44 -12.09 -18.02
CA VAL A 363 6.45 -12.88 -19.26
C VAL A 363 7.63 -12.56 -20.17
N GLY A 364 8.47 -11.61 -19.77
CA GLY A 364 9.73 -11.27 -20.42
C GLY A 364 10.49 -10.27 -19.57
N TYR A 365 11.82 -10.28 -19.68
CA TYR A 365 12.68 -9.33 -19.00
C TYR A 365 14.00 -9.17 -19.77
N GLY A 366 14.65 -8.03 -19.62
CA GLY A 366 15.96 -7.78 -20.18
C GLY A 366 16.66 -6.66 -19.45
N CYS A 367 17.99 -6.62 -19.54
CA CYS A 367 18.78 -5.58 -18.88
C CYS A 367 20.07 -5.26 -19.61
N VAL A 368 20.50 -4.01 -19.45
CA VAL A 368 21.86 -3.54 -19.75
C VAL A 368 22.40 -2.94 -18.46
N LEU A 369 23.49 -3.49 -17.95
CA LEU A 369 24.12 -3.15 -16.68
C LEU A 369 25.64 -3.05 -16.86
N PRO A 370 26.40 -2.47 -15.92
CA PRO A 370 27.85 -2.42 -16.03
C PRO A 370 28.41 -3.84 -16.18
N GLY A 371 29.24 -4.05 -17.20
CA GLY A 371 29.81 -5.36 -17.52
C GLY A 371 28.83 -6.43 -18.02
N ALA A 372 27.57 -6.08 -18.35
CA ALA A 372 26.58 -7.02 -18.88
C ALA A 372 25.62 -6.33 -19.86
N LEU A 373 25.62 -6.72 -21.13
CA LEU A 373 24.73 -6.19 -22.17
C LEU A 373 23.45 -7.00 -22.37
N ASP A 374 23.31 -8.10 -21.62
CA ASP A 374 22.10 -8.87 -21.47
C ASP A 374 22.01 -9.48 -20.06
N SER A 375 20.88 -10.10 -19.77
CA SER A 375 20.61 -10.67 -18.44
C SER A 375 21.32 -12.00 -18.16
N ASP A 376 21.78 -12.72 -19.19
CA ASP A 376 22.57 -13.94 -19.03
C ASP A 376 24.01 -13.60 -18.58
N GLU A 377 24.65 -12.59 -19.18
CA GLU A 377 25.93 -12.04 -18.74
C GLU A 377 25.86 -11.51 -17.30
N TYR A 378 24.77 -10.81 -16.96
CA TYR A 378 24.57 -10.32 -15.59
C TYR A 378 24.52 -11.47 -14.58
N TRP A 379 23.81 -12.55 -14.90
CA TRP A 379 23.75 -13.73 -14.05
C TRP A 379 25.12 -14.40 -13.89
N MET A 380 25.90 -14.50 -14.97
CA MET A 380 27.26 -15.05 -14.89
C MET A 380 28.17 -14.18 -14.02
N ASN A 381 28.10 -12.85 -14.15
CA ASN A 381 28.84 -11.95 -13.29
C ASN A 381 28.47 -12.15 -11.80
N ILE A 382 27.20 -12.39 -11.48
CA ILE A 382 26.75 -12.71 -10.11
C ILE A 382 27.36 -14.02 -9.62
N LEU A 383 27.32 -15.08 -10.42
CA LEU A 383 27.86 -16.39 -10.05
C LEU A 383 29.38 -16.34 -9.81
N GLU A 384 30.10 -15.62 -10.66
CA GLU A 384 31.56 -15.45 -10.55
C GLU A 384 31.96 -14.43 -9.46
N GLY A 385 31.00 -13.65 -8.96
CA GLY A 385 31.26 -12.56 -8.03
C GLY A 385 32.07 -11.41 -8.65
N ARG A 386 31.92 -11.20 -9.96
CA ARG A 386 32.70 -10.23 -10.74
C ARG A 386 32.25 -8.80 -10.47
N CYS A 387 33.04 -8.04 -9.72
CA CYS A 387 32.82 -6.61 -9.55
C CYS A 387 33.01 -5.87 -10.88
N THR A 388 32.03 -5.06 -11.26
CA THR A 388 31.99 -4.29 -12.52
C THR A 388 32.15 -2.78 -12.29
N ILE A 389 32.33 -2.38 -11.04
CA ILE A 389 32.70 -1.00 -10.69
C ILE A 389 34.16 -0.79 -11.08
N SER A 390 34.41 0.30 -11.79
CA SER A 390 35.73 0.66 -12.31
C SER A 390 36.05 2.11 -11.99
N ARG A 391 37.27 2.54 -12.29
CA ARG A 391 37.64 3.94 -12.15
C ARG A 391 37.16 4.76 -13.35
N CYS A 392 36.66 5.96 -13.11
CA CYS A 392 36.17 6.88 -14.14
C CYS A 392 37.24 7.30 -15.14
N ASP A 393 38.50 7.39 -14.70
CA ASP A 393 39.65 7.74 -15.55
C ASP A 393 40.07 6.64 -16.53
N ALA A 394 39.55 5.42 -16.37
CA ALA A 394 39.68 4.37 -17.37
C ALA A 394 38.76 4.58 -18.59
N VAL A 395 37.69 5.38 -18.43
CA VAL A 395 36.68 5.65 -19.47
C VAL A 395 36.80 7.07 -20.00
N ASP A 396 37.02 8.05 -19.11
CA ASP A 396 37.27 9.45 -19.43
C ASP A 396 38.65 9.86 -18.88
N PRO A 397 39.72 9.85 -19.70
CA PRO A 397 41.08 10.15 -19.27
C PRO A 397 41.26 11.53 -18.60
N PHE A 398 40.34 12.47 -18.85
CA PHE A 398 40.38 13.82 -18.29
C PHE A 398 39.51 13.96 -17.03
N PHE A 399 38.82 12.89 -16.58
CA PHE A 399 37.96 12.92 -15.41
C PHE A 399 38.68 13.46 -14.17
N LEU A 400 39.94 13.07 -13.97
CA LEU A 400 40.71 13.51 -12.81
C LEU A 400 41.01 15.01 -12.86
N GLU A 401 41.30 15.56 -14.04
CA GLU A 401 41.55 16.99 -14.22
C GLU A 401 40.24 17.80 -14.09
N ASP A 402 39.15 17.29 -14.66
CA ASP A 402 37.90 18.02 -14.76
C ASP A 402 37.09 18.04 -13.46
N LEU A 403 37.10 16.95 -12.69
CA LEU A 403 36.03 16.66 -11.71
C LEU A 403 36.51 16.11 -10.38
N TYR A 404 37.72 15.57 -10.31
CA TYR A 404 38.21 14.86 -9.13
C TYR A 404 39.02 15.76 -8.20
N ASN A 405 38.83 15.61 -6.89
CA ASN A 405 39.73 16.12 -5.88
C ASN A 405 39.86 15.11 -4.74
N GLU A 406 41.08 14.64 -4.49
CA GLU A 406 41.39 13.62 -3.46
C GLU A 406 41.23 14.15 -2.03
N GLU A 407 41.27 15.47 -1.83
CA GLU A 407 41.07 16.11 -0.53
C GLU A 407 39.62 15.94 0.00
N ALA A 408 39.36 16.42 1.21
CA ALA A 408 38.01 16.44 1.78
C ALA A 408 37.00 17.11 0.82
N VAL A 409 35.69 16.91 1.08
CA VAL A 409 34.56 17.47 0.32
C VAL A 409 34.87 18.85 -0.27
N THR A 410 35.09 18.88 -1.59
CA THR A 410 35.44 20.08 -2.35
C THR A 410 34.22 20.52 -3.14
N VAL A 411 33.95 21.82 -3.13
CA VAL A 411 32.86 22.45 -3.85
C VAL A 411 32.94 22.09 -5.35
N ASP A 412 31.80 21.69 -5.92
CA ASP A 412 31.61 21.37 -7.34
C ASP A 412 32.43 20.16 -7.85
N LYS A 413 33.10 19.43 -6.96
CA LYS A 413 33.97 18.28 -7.30
C LYS A 413 33.52 17.00 -6.62
N THR A 414 34.03 15.87 -7.12
CA THR A 414 33.90 14.56 -6.47
C THR A 414 35.22 14.09 -5.88
N TYR A 415 35.16 13.42 -4.74
CA TYR A 415 36.31 12.74 -4.13
C TYR A 415 36.39 11.26 -4.49
N SER A 416 35.41 10.73 -5.22
CA SER A 416 35.38 9.33 -5.64
C SER A 416 35.71 9.22 -7.12
N PRO A 417 36.72 8.42 -7.49
CA PRO A 417 37.04 8.15 -8.88
C PRO A 417 36.28 6.94 -9.40
N LEU A 418 35.23 6.45 -8.73
CA LEU A 418 34.58 5.17 -9.05
C LEU A 418 33.20 5.35 -9.70
N ALA A 419 32.92 4.51 -10.69
CA ALA A 419 31.58 4.33 -11.27
C ALA A 419 31.43 2.99 -11.99
N GLY A 420 30.19 2.53 -12.11
CA GLY A 420 29.85 1.38 -12.95
C GLY A 420 29.39 1.86 -14.31
N TYR A 421 30.16 1.61 -15.37
CA TYR A 421 29.85 2.10 -16.71
C TYR A 421 29.44 0.98 -17.64
N VAL A 422 28.50 1.30 -18.53
CA VAL A 422 28.24 0.48 -19.72
C VAL A 422 29.18 0.97 -20.82
N ASP A 423 29.99 0.07 -21.37
CA ASP A 423 30.91 0.36 -22.48
C ASP A 423 30.11 0.74 -23.74
N GLU A 424 30.34 1.95 -24.25
CA GLU A 424 29.57 2.47 -25.39
C GLU A 424 29.93 1.77 -26.71
N THR A 425 31.15 1.27 -26.87
CA THR A 425 31.56 0.55 -28.08
C THR A 425 30.86 -0.80 -28.16
N LEU A 426 30.83 -1.53 -27.04
CA LEU A 426 30.13 -2.81 -26.97
C LEU A 426 28.60 -2.61 -27.07
N LEU A 427 28.07 -1.57 -26.42
CA LEU A 427 26.66 -1.21 -26.52
C LEU A 427 26.27 -0.88 -27.97
N ASP A 428 27.12 -0.17 -28.72
CA ASP A 428 26.88 0.17 -30.13
C ASP A 428 26.85 -1.08 -31.01
N GLN A 429 27.77 -2.02 -30.77
CA GLN A 429 27.78 -3.32 -31.46
C GLN A 429 26.51 -4.11 -31.15
N ARG A 430 26.09 -4.18 -29.88
CA ARG A 430 24.86 -4.87 -29.48
C ARG A 430 23.62 -4.18 -30.05
N PHE A 431 23.55 -2.86 -30.01
CA PHE A 431 22.44 -2.08 -30.57
C PHE A 431 22.33 -2.25 -32.09
N ALA A 432 23.45 -2.34 -32.81
CA ALA A 432 23.42 -2.64 -34.25
C ALA A 432 22.81 -4.03 -34.56
N SER A 433 22.88 -4.97 -33.60
CA SER A 433 22.37 -6.34 -33.79
C SER A 433 20.86 -6.49 -33.62
N ILE A 434 20.17 -5.59 -32.88
CA ILE A 434 18.75 -5.75 -32.52
C ILE A 434 17.76 -5.33 -33.61
N GLY A 435 18.23 -4.91 -34.79
CA GLY A 435 17.39 -4.73 -35.99
C GLY A 435 16.33 -3.62 -35.94
N ILE A 436 16.39 -2.73 -34.95
CA ILE A 436 15.50 -1.57 -34.86
C ILE A 436 15.85 -0.61 -36.01
N LYS A 437 14.88 -0.36 -36.91
CA LYS A 437 14.99 0.66 -37.96
C LYS A 437 14.87 2.04 -37.32
N ALA A 438 15.96 2.51 -36.73
CA ALA A 438 16.02 3.84 -36.17
C ALA A 438 15.94 4.88 -37.31
N SER A 439 14.97 5.80 -37.21
CA SER A 439 14.88 6.95 -38.13
C SER A 439 15.92 8.04 -37.83
N ARG A 440 16.73 7.84 -36.78
CA ARG A 440 17.62 8.84 -36.15
C ARG A 440 18.74 8.19 -35.35
N GLN A 441 19.73 8.99 -34.94
CA GLN A 441 20.78 8.57 -34.02
C GLN A 441 20.25 8.48 -32.58
N TYR A 442 20.57 7.41 -31.86
CA TYR A 442 20.18 7.18 -30.47
C TYR A 442 21.31 7.60 -29.52
N SER A 443 20.96 8.20 -28.38
CA SER A 443 21.87 8.44 -27.26
C SER A 443 22.23 7.14 -26.52
N LYS A 444 23.19 7.19 -25.60
CA LYS A 444 23.60 6.00 -24.82
C LYS A 444 22.42 5.40 -24.07
N ILE A 445 21.68 6.23 -23.32
CA ILE A 445 20.53 5.75 -22.55
C ILE A 445 19.43 5.19 -23.44
N GLN A 446 19.20 5.79 -24.62
CA GLN A 446 18.23 5.27 -25.58
C GLN A 446 18.63 3.90 -26.12
N LYS A 447 19.91 3.69 -26.43
CA LYS A 447 20.45 2.38 -26.84
C LYS A 447 20.30 1.35 -25.71
N MET A 448 20.61 1.71 -24.47
CA MET A 448 20.46 0.80 -23.32
C MET A 448 18.99 0.36 -23.15
N ILE A 449 18.04 1.30 -23.20
CA ILE A 449 16.60 0.99 -23.10
C ILE A 449 16.16 0.10 -24.28
N ALA A 450 16.62 0.40 -25.49
CA ALA A 450 16.27 -0.36 -26.69
C ALA A 450 16.79 -1.80 -26.65
N VAL A 451 18.04 -2.01 -26.22
CA VAL A 451 18.64 -3.33 -26.04
C VAL A 451 17.92 -4.12 -24.95
N ALA A 452 17.73 -3.53 -23.76
CA ALA A 452 17.03 -4.18 -22.65
C ALA A 452 15.58 -4.55 -23.02
N SER A 453 14.89 -3.66 -23.73
CA SER A 453 13.50 -3.92 -24.17
C SER A 453 13.44 -4.98 -25.27
N THR A 454 14.41 -4.99 -26.19
CA THR A 454 14.46 -6.04 -27.23
C THR A 454 14.72 -7.41 -26.62
N GLU A 455 15.68 -7.53 -25.70
CA GLU A 455 15.90 -8.78 -24.97
C GLU A 455 14.63 -9.25 -24.25
N ALA A 456 13.89 -8.33 -23.61
CA ALA A 456 12.63 -8.66 -22.96
C ALA A 456 11.60 -9.22 -23.95
N PHE A 457 11.50 -8.66 -25.15
CA PHE A 457 10.63 -9.15 -26.22
C PHE A 457 11.11 -10.47 -26.85
N GLU A 458 12.42 -10.67 -27.00
CA GLU A 458 12.99 -11.96 -27.41
C GLU A 458 12.56 -13.08 -26.45
N ARG A 459 12.54 -12.78 -25.14
CA ARG A 459 12.07 -13.70 -24.09
C ARG A 459 10.55 -13.90 -24.04
N TYR A 460 9.78 -12.90 -24.47
CA TYR A 460 8.33 -12.97 -24.58
C TYR A 460 7.88 -13.87 -25.76
N GLY A 461 8.67 -13.88 -26.83
CA GLY A 461 8.41 -14.67 -28.03
C GLY A 461 7.58 -13.93 -29.09
N VAL A 462 7.25 -14.62 -30.18
CA VAL A 462 6.53 -14.02 -31.33
C VAL A 462 5.04 -13.90 -31.00
N SER A 463 4.53 -12.66 -31.00
CA SER A 463 3.10 -12.36 -31.01
C SER A 463 2.81 -11.25 -32.01
N ASP A 464 1.81 -11.45 -32.86
CA ASP A 464 1.33 -10.43 -33.81
C ASP A 464 0.27 -9.50 -33.18
N ASN A 465 -0.14 -9.76 -31.93
CA ASN A 465 -1.15 -8.97 -31.23
C ASN A 465 -0.80 -8.77 -29.75
N PHE A 466 -0.43 -7.55 -29.39
CA PHE A 466 -0.09 -7.16 -28.01
C PHE A 466 -1.28 -6.62 -27.22
N GLY A 467 -2.46 -6.42 -27.84
CA GLY A 467 -3.58 -5.71 -27.23
C GLY A 467 -3.23 -4.25 -26.92
N LYS A 468 -3.79 -3.71 -25.82
CA LYS A 468 -3.42 -2.37 -25.34
C LYS A 468 -2.05 -2.43 -24.66
N VAL A 469 -1.11 -1.61 -25.14
CA VAL A 469 0.24 -1.52 -24.58
C VAL A 469 0.44 -0.17 -23.90
N ALA A 470 1.07 -0.19 -22.73
CA ALA A 470 1.54 1.01 -22.05
C ALA A 470 2.91 0.78 -21.43
N CYS A 471 3.71 1.84 -21.40
CA CYS A 471 5.07 1.85 -20.86
C CYS A 471 5.10 2.66 -19.56
N PHE A 472 5.64 2.08 -18.49
CA PHE A 472 5.82 2.72 -17.18
C PHE A 472 7.29 2.67 -16.81
N TYR A 473 7.98 3.79 -16.76
CA TYR A 473 9.44 3.76 -16.69
C TYR A 473 10.00 4.69 -15.63
N GLY A 474 10.84 4.13 -14.75
CA GLY A 474 11.61 4.87 -13.79
C GLY A 474 12.63 5.74 -14.50
N ALA A 475 12.49 7.05 -14.37
CA ALA A 475 13.31 8.03 -15.07
C ALA A 475 13.45 9.33 -14.27
N THR A 476 14.51 10.08 -14.54
CA THR A 476 14.69 11.43 -14.03
C THR A 476 15.49 12.27 -15.03
N PRO A 477 15.28 13.60 -15.11
CA PRO A 477 16.15 14.50 -15.86
C PRO A 477 17.64 14.37 -15.49
N ASP A 478 17.94 14.16 -14.20
CA ASP A 478 19.32 14.08 -13.68
C ASP A 478 20.03 12.75 -13.99
N GLY A 479 19.38 11.86 -14.75
CA GLY A 479 19.85 10.52 -15.10
C GLY A 479 20.05 10.34 -16.60
N ILE A 480 20.09 11.44 -17.34
CA ILE A 480 20.33 11.49 -18.78
C ILE A 480 21.57 12.37 -18.98
N ARG A 481 22.75 11.75 -19.04
CA ARG A 481 24.04 12.44 -19.23
C ARG A 481 24.00 13.41 -20.41
N GLU A 482 23.41 12.99 -21.53
CA GLU A 482 23.29 13.81 -22.73
C GLU A 482 22.44 15.07 -22.53
N TYR A 483 21.43 14.98 -21.66
CA TYR A 483 20.60 16.13 -21.31
C TYR A 483 21.38 17.12 -20.44
N ASP A 484 22.12 16.62 -19.45
CA ASP A 484 22.99 17.44 -18.60
C ASP A 484 24.04 18.21 -19.42
N GLU A 485 24.75 17.51 -20.31
CA GLU A 485 25.84 18.08 -21.10
C GLU A 485 25.31 19.07 -22.15
N SER A 486 24.20 18.75 -22.83
CA SER A 486 23.58 19.65 -23.80
C SER A 486 23.02 20.92 -23.14
N LEU A 487 22.45 20.84 -21.93
CA LEU A 487 22.02 22.00 -21.16
C LEU A 487 23.21 22.86 -20.71
N VAL A 488 24.30 22.26 -20.24
CA VAL A 488 25.53 23.01 -19.89
C VAL A 488 26.04 23.81 -21.08
N LEU A 489 26.17 23.17 -22.24
CA LEU A 489 26.62 23.82 -23.47
C LEU A 489 25.68 24.95 -23.92
N LYS A 490 24.37 24.68 -23.94
CA LYS A 490 23.36 25.67 -24.34
C LYS A 490 23.49 26.93 -23.47
N HIS A 491 23.46 26.78 -22.15
CA HIS A 491 23.48 27.91 -21.23
C HIS A 491 24.80 28.65 -21.21
N PHE A 492 25.93 27.94 -21.33
CA PHE A 492 27.24 28.56 -21.48
C PHE A 492 27.32 29.44 -22.74
N ARG A 493 26.89 28.89 -23.89
CA ARG A 493 26.91 29.62 -25.17
C ARG A 493 25.98 30.84 -25.13
N GLU A 494 24.74 30.66 -24.72
CA GLU A 494 23.77 31.76 -24.61
C GLU A 494 24.26 32.86 -23.66
N GLY A 495 24.91 32.48 -22.56
CA GLY A 495 25.50 33.42 -21.61
C GLY A 495 26.65 34.24 -22.19
N ILE A 496 27.54 33.60 -22.95
CA ILE A 496 28.68 34.27 -23.59
C ILE A 496 28.25 35.13 -24.78
N GLU A 497 27.35 34.64 -25.64
CA GLU A 497 26.91 35.36 -26.84
C GLU A 497 26.16 36.67 -26.54
N LYS A 498 25.61 36.79 -25.33
CA LYS A 498 24.96 38.01 -24.82
C LYS A 498 25.95 39.08 -24.38
N LEU A 499 27.23 38.74 -24.23
CA LEU A 499 28.26 39.73 -23.99
C LEU A 499 28.58 40.46 -25.31
N PRO A 500 28.75 41.80 -25.29
CA PRO A 500 29.05 42.55 -26.50
C PRO A 500 30.38 42.08 -27.12
N GLU A 501 30.50 42.27 -28.44
CA GLU A 501 31.74 42.10 -29.23
C GLU A 501 32.14 40.65 -29.63
N ALA A 502 31.21 39.69 -29.62
CA ALA A 502 31.49 38.34 -30.13
C ALA A 502 31.86 38.35 -31.63
N SER A 503 33.13 38.11 -31.95
CA SER A 503 33.61 38.01 -33.34
C SER A 503 33.10 36.74 -34.02
N SER A 504 33.06 36.71 -35.36
CA SER A 504 32.75 35.48 -36.12
C SER A 504 33.69 34.32 -35.75
N SER A 505 34.96 34.63 -35.49
CA SER A 505 35.96 33.64 -35.10
C SER A 505 35.71 33.08 -33.69
N SER A 506 35.16 33.88 -32.78
CA SER A 506 34.75 33.43 -31.44
C SER A 506 33.53 32.50 -31.51
N LYS A 507 32.59 32.80 -32.41
CA LYS A 507 31.42 31.92 -32.68
C LYS A 507 31.85 30.57 -33.25
N GLU A 508 32.78 30.55 -34.20
CA GLU A 508 33.35 29.31 -34.73
C GLU A 508 34.01 28.45 -33.64
N ARG A 509 34.73 29.07 -32.69
CA ARG A 509 35.32 28.35 -31.54
C ARG A 509 34.25 27.77 -30.61
N LEU A 510 33.14 28.48 -30.37
CA LEU A 510 32.01 27.96 -29.60
C LEU A 510 31.34 26.77 -30.30
N GLU A 511 31.25 26.76 -31.63
CA GLU A 511 30.80 25.59 -32.39
C GLU A 511 31.76 24.40 -32.28
N LEU A 512 33.08 24.66 -32.29
CA LEU A 512 34.09 23.61 -32.05
C LEU A 512 33.99 23.05 -30.63
N LEU A 513 33.77 23.90 -29.63
CA LEU A 513 33.54 23.48 -28.25
C LEU A 513 32.33 22.55 -28.16
N GLN A 514 31.21 22.92 -28.78
CA GLN A 514 30.01 22.09 -28.82
C GLN A 514 30.33 20.70 -29.39
N ARG A 515 31.13 20.60 -30.46
CA ARG A 515 31.54 19.32 -31.07
C ARG A 515 32.46 18.48 -30.18
N ARG A 516 33.22 19.09 -29.27
CA ARG A 516 34.23 18.41 -28.43
C ARG A 516 33.78 18.10 -27.00
N PHE A 517 32.70 18.70 -26.52
CA PHE A 517 32.30 18.62 -25.10
C PHE A 517 31.78 17.25 -24.64
N GLY A 518 31.13 16.49 -25.52
CA GLY A 518 30.56 15.16 -25.21
C GLY A 518 29.04 15.07 -25.38
N GLY A 519 28.52 13.83 -25.31
CA GLY A 519 27.12 13.48 -24.96
C GLY A 519 25.99 14.12 -25.76
N GLY A 520 26.17 14.47 -27.01
CA GLY A 520 25.06 14.93 -27.86
C GLY A 520 25.13 16.42 -28.12
N THR A 521 25.67 16.75 -29.30
CA THR A 521 25.69 18.09 -29.89
C THR A 521 24.30 18.58 -30.32
N GLY A 522 23.24 17.86 -29.94
CA GLY A 522 21.86 18.10 -30.36
C GLY A 522 21.16 19.17 -29.52
N ASN A 523 19.99 19.60 -29.98
CA ASN A 523 19.10 20.46 -29.21
C ASN A 523 18.73 19.74 -27.88
N PRO A 524 18.92 20.37 -26.69
CA PRO A 524 18.59 19.75 -25.40
C PRO A 524 17.17 19.19 -25.30
N GLU A 525 16.20 19.79 -26.01
CA GLU A 525 14.82 19.28 -26.05
C GLU A 525 14.74 17.84 -26.60
N SER A 526 15.68 17.45 -27.47
CA SER A 526 15.78 16.07 -28.00
C SER A 526 16.19 15.05 -26.94
N PHE A 527 16.82 15.51 -25.86
CA PHE A 527 17.27 14.70 -24.73
C PHE A 527 16.40 14.91 -23.47
N SER A 528 15.37 15.76 -23.54
CA SER A 528 14.38 15.88 -22.47
C SER A 528 13.83 14.49 -22.13
N PRO A 529 13.46 14.23 -20.86
CA PRO A 529 13.02 12.89 -20.46
C PRO A 529 11.94 12.31 -21.37
N ALA A 530 10.84 13.01 -21.66
CA ALA A 530 9.82 12.42 -22.51
C ALA A 530 10.33 12.07 -23.90
N GLN A 531 11.12 12.95 -24.55
CA GLN A 531 11.65 12.64 -25.87
C GLN A 531 12.58 11.43 -25.79
N THR A 532 13.48 11.39 -24.80
CA THR A 532 14.42 10.28 -24.61
C THR A 532 13.69 8.92 -24.56
N TYR A 533 12.66 8.78 -23.73
CA TYR A 533 11.97 7.51 -23.54
C TYR A 533 10.92 7.22 -24.64
N LYS A 534 10.11 8.22 -25.02
CA LYS A 534 9.04 8.06 -26.02
C LYS A 534 9.58 7.61 -27.36
N VAL A 535 10.74 8.15 -27.77
CA VAL A 535 11.40 7.79 -29.03
C VAL A 535 11.69 6.31 -29.12
N VAL A 536 12.26 5.72 -28.06
CA VAL A 536 12.62 4.31 -28.05
C VAL A 536 11.38 3.43 -28.13
N PHE A 537 10.36 3.71 -27.32
CA PHE A 537 9.15 2.89 -27.30
C PHE A 537 8.34 3.02 -28.59
N ASN A 538 8.22 4.23 -29.16
CA ASN A 538 7.53 4.41 -30.42
C ASN A 538 8.21 3.67 -31.58
N ASP A 539 9.55 3.70 -31.64
CA ASP A 539 10.30 3.01 -32.69
C ASP A 539 10.23 1.47 -32.51
N LEU A 540 10.21 0.99 -31.25
CA LEU A 540 10.05 -0.43 -30.91
C LEU A 540 8.68 -0.97 -31.32
N PHE A 541 7.59 -0.25 -31.01
CA PHE A 541 6.23 -0.64 -31.35
C PHE A 541 5.76 -0.22 -32.74
N ARG A 542 6.51 0.67 -33.41
CA ARG A 542 6.13 1.31 -34.67
C ARG A 542 4.76 2.02 -34.60
N ALA A 543 4.42 2.53 -33.42
CA ALA A 543 3.16 3.21 -33.13
C ALA A 543 3.35 4.18 -31.95
N GLU A 544 2.46 5.17 -31.82
CA GLU A 544 2.45 6.01 -30.62
C GLU A 544 2.06 5.17 -29.39
N THR A 545 2.91 5.20 -28.37
CA THR A 545 2.75 4.41 -27.15
C THR A 545 2.54 5.29 -25.94
N LYS A 546 1.54 4.97 -25.10
CA LYS A 546 1.33 5.66 -23.81
C LYS A 546 2.53 5.39 -22.91
N THR A 547 3.30 6.44 -22.61
CA THR A 547 4.51 6.35 -21.78
C THR A 547 4.36 7.22 -20.54
N ILE A 548 4.39 6.60 -19.36
CA ILE A 548 4.36 7.27 -18.07
C ILE A 548 5.75 7.16 -17.44
N LEU A 549 6.39 8.31 -17.23
CA LEU A 549 7.65 8.40 -16.49
C LEU A 549 7.38 8.57 -15.01
N VAL A 550 8.21 7.93 -14.18
CA VAL A 550 8.06 7.88 -12.73
C VAL A 550 9.39 8.26 -12.08
N ASP A 551 9.37 9.27 -11.22
CA ASP A 551 10.52 9.65 -10.40
C ASP A 551 10.17 9.56 -8.90
N SER A 552 10.64 8.47 -8.29
CA SER A 552 10.73 8.26 -6.84
C SER A 552 12.19 7.96 -6.45
N ALA A 553 13.14 8.66 -7.06
CA ALA A 553 14.57 8.44 -6.86
C ALA A 553 14.98 6.96 -7.08
N CYS A 554 15.71 6.37 -6.14
CA CYS A 554 16.22 5.00 -6.24
C CYS A 554 15.11 3.92 -6.30
N SER A 555 13.88 4.24 -5.88
CA SER A 555 12.75 3.30 -5.87
C SER A 555 11.93 3.29 -7.17
N SER A 556 12.31 4.11 -8.15
CA SER A 556 11.47 4.42 -9.33
C SER A 556 11.07 3.23 -10.18
N SER A 557 11.97 2.27 -10.44
CA SER A 557 11.59 1.07 -11.20
C SER A 557 10.52 0.24 -10.50
N LEU A 558 10.48 0.23 -9.16
CA LEU A 558 9.46 -0.51 -8.40
C LEU A 558 8.13 0.26 -8.32
N TYR A 559 8.17 1.60 -8.23
CA TYR A 559 6.96 2.41 -8.37
C TYR A 559 6.38 2.32 -9.80
N ALA A 560 7.23 2.27 -10.83
CA ALA A 560 6.81 2.03 -12.21
C ALA A 560 6.18 0.63 -12.38
N THR A 561 6.76 -0.38 -11.72
CA THR A 561 6.18 -1.74 -11.68
C THR A 561 4.81 -1.76 -10.99
N ASP A 562 4.65 -1.03 -9.88
CA ASP A 562 3.36 -0.89 -9.18
C ASP A 562 2.27 -0.26 -10.06
N LEU A 563 2.62 0.81 -10.80
CA LEU A 563 1.71 1.45 -11.74
C LEU A 563 1.33 0.52 -12.90
N ALA A 564 2.29 -0.24 -13.43
CA ALA A 564 2.03 -1.23 -14.46
C ALA A 564 1.06 -2.32 -13.99
N VAL A 565 1.25 -2.85 -12.77
CA VAL A 565 0.32 -3.81 -12.15
C VAL A 565 -1.08 -3.21 -12.04
N LYS A 566 -1.23 -1.99 -11.53
CA LYS A 566 -2.54 -1.31 -11.42
C LYS A 566 -3.20 -1.07 -12.79
N SER A 567 -2.42 -0.72 -13.81
CA SER A 567 -2.93 -0.52 -15.17
C SER A 567 -3.43 -1.82 -15.82
N LEU A 568 -2.72 -2.94 -15.59
CA LEU A 568 -3.18 -4.28 -15.99
C LEU A 568 -4.46 -4.67 -15.25
N MET A 569 -4.52 -4.45 -13.94
CA MET A 569 -5.67 -4.84 -13.11
C MET A 569 -6.94 -4.06 -13.45
N THR A 570 -6.81 -2.82 -13.91
CA THR A 570 -7.95 -1.99 -14.37
C THR A 570 -8.35 -2.22 -15.83
N GLY A 571 -7.67 -3.10 -16.57
CA GLY A 571 -7.91 -3.33 -17.99
C GLY A 571 -7.58 -2.12 -18.89
N GLN A 572 -6.84 -1.13 -18.36
CA GLN A 572 -6.30 -0.02 -19.15
C GLN A 572 -5.23 -0.53 -20.12
N THR A 573 -4.51 -1.58 -19.74
CA THR A 573 -3.40 -2.19 -20.47
C THR A 573 -3.54 -3.72 -20.45
N ASP A 574 -3.14 -4.38 -21.53
CA ASP A 574 -3.12 -5.86 -21.67
C ASP A 574 -1.69 -6.43 -21.66
N LEU A 575 -0.71 -5.61 -22.05
CA LEU A 575 0.72 -5.85 -21.92
C LEU A 575 1.40 -4.57 -21.42
N ALA A 576 1.98 -4.62 -20.21
CA ALA A 576 2.70 -3.48 -19.67
C ALA A 576 4.21 -3.69 -19.80
N LEU A 577 4.91 -2.72 -20.39
CA LEU A 577 6.34 -2.56 -20.20
C LEU A 577 6.55 -1.79 -18.90
N CYS A 578 7.39 -2.31 -18.01
CA CYS A 578 7.85 -1.53 -16.88
C CYS A 578 9.33 -1.71 -16.57
N GLY A 579 9.93 -0.75 -15.89
CA GLY A 579 11.36 -0.80 -15.63
C GLY A 579 11.93 0.54 -15.20
N GLY A 580 13.21 0.77 -15.50
CA GLY A 580 13.86 2.05 -15.28
C GLY A 580 15.19 2.14 -15.99
N ALA A 581 15.66 3.36 -16.24
CA ALA A 581 17.01 3.59 -16.75
C ALA A 581 17.67 4.78 -16.08
N PHE A 582 19.00 4.72 -16.05
CA PHE A 582 19.85 5.75 -15.49
C PHE A 582 21.20 5.68 -16.21
N ALA A 583 21.64 6.81 -16.76
CA ALA A 583 22.99 7.00 -17.27
C ALA A 583 23.68 8.00 -16.35
N ALA A 584 24.66 7.52 -15.59
CA ALA A 584 25.32 8.33 -14.57
C ALA A 584 26.13 9.46 -15.23
N SER A 585 25.93 10.69 -14.77
CA SER A 585 26.70 11.86 -15.17
C SER A 585 27.71 12.25 -14.09
N ALA A 586 28.72 13.04 -14.47
CA ALA A 586 29.66 13.62 -13.52
C ALA A 586 28.96 14.46 -12.43
N GLY A 587 27.84 15.09 -12.79
CA GLY A 587 27.01 15.87 -11.88
C GLY A 587 26.53 15.03 -10.69
N ASN A 588 26.10 13.78 -10.92
CA ASN A 588 25.62 12.92 -9.85
C ASN A 588 26.71 12.64 -8.81
N SER A 589 27.94 12.33 -9.25
CA SER A 589 29.07 12.06 -8.36
C SER A 589 29.58 13.30 -7.64
N ALA A 590 29.65 14.46 -8.30
CA ALA A 590 30.05 15.71 -7.64
C ALA A 590 29.04 16.12 -6.55
N LEU A 591 27.75 15.98 -6.83
CA LEU A 591 26.67 16.33 -5.91
C LEU A 591 26.58 15.37 -4.69
N PHE A 592 26.79 14.07 -4.89
CA PHE A 592 26.81 13.11 -3.76
C PHE A 592 28.05 13.25 -2.88
N ALA A 593 29.17 13.70 -3.45
CA ALA A 593 30.37 13.99 -2.68
C ALA A 593 30.12 15.09 -1.63
N GLN A 594 29.23 16.05 -1.92
CA GLN A 594 28.95 17.18 -1.03
C GLN A 594 28.39 16.80 0.35
N PHE A 595 27.79 15.62 0.49
CA PHE A 595 27.32 15.08 1.78
C PHE A 595 27.97 13.74 2.14
N ARG A 596 29.14 13.43 1.57
CA ARG A 596 29.94 12.23 1.86
C ARG A 596 29.18 10.92 1.60
N GLY A 597 28.42 10.87 0.51
CA GLY A 597 27.61 9.70 0.14
C GLY A 597 28.34 8.64 -0.68
N LEU A 598 29.58 8.89 -1.13
CA LEU A 598 30.30 8.04 -2.07
C LEU A 598 31.38 7.20 -1.41
N ALA A 599 31.57 5.97 -1.89
CA ALA A 599 32.73 5.15 -1.55
C ALA A 599 33.99 5.63 -2.27
N THR A 600 35.13 5.51 -1.60
CA THR A 600 36.45 5.85 -2.17
C THR A 600 37.15 4.64 -2.80
N SER A 601 36.83 3.42 -2.32
CA SER A 601 37.55 2.20 -2.68
C SER A 601 36.65 1.08 -3.23
N ALA A 602 35.51 0.81 -2.59
CA ALA A 602 34.55 -0.19 -3.03
C ALA A 602 33.17 0.03 -2.38
N VAL A 603 32.10 -0.45 -3.03
CA VAL A 603 30.76 -0.51 -2.43
C VAL A 603 30.66 -1.78 -1.57
N ARG A 604 30.69 -1.61 -0.24
CA ARG A 604 30.66 -2.71 0.74
C ARG A 604 29.32 -2.77 1.47
N ALA A 605 28.26 -3.13 0.75
CA ALA A 605 26.90 -3.21 1.32
C ALA A 605 26.87 -4.19 2.50
N LEU A 606 26.14 -3.89 3.56
CA LEU A 606 26.01 -4.73 4.77
C LEU A 606 27.32 -4.96 5.57
N ASP A 607 28.45 -4.38 5.17
CA ASP A 607 29.75 -4.52 5.84
C ASP A 607 29.93 -3.51 6.99
N ASP A 608 30.80 -3.84 7.95
CA ASP A 608 31.19 -2.95 9.06
C ASP A 608 31.97 -1.72 8.57
N ASN A 609 32.69 -1.85 7.43
CA ASN A 609 33.48 -0.81 6.78
C ASN A 609 32.77 -0.22 5.54
N ALA A 610 31.45 -0.16 5.57
CA ALA A 610 30.66 0.51 4.55
C ALA A 610 30.86 2.04 4.61
N GLU A 611 31.34 2.64 3.52
CA GLU A 611 31.73 4.07 3.46
C GLU A 611 30.79 4.91 2.59
N GLY A 612 30.08 4.30 1.66
CA GLY A 612 29.19 4.97 0.72
C GLY A 612 28.88 4.13 -0.51
N THR A 613 28.13 4.71 -1.43
CA THR A 613 27.71 4.07 -2.69
C THR A 613 28.56 4.55 -3.87
N VAL A 614 28.28 4.01 -5.05
CA VAL A 614 28.82 4.47 -6.34
C VAL A 614 27.68 4.45 -7.35
N PHE A 615 27.56 5.47 -8.19
CA PHE A 615 26.56 5.47 -9.26
C PHE A 615 27.00 4.63 -10.44
N SER A 616 26.01 4.09 -11.15
CA SER A 616 26.29 3.21 -12.27
C SER A 616 25.22 3.34 -13.35
N ASP A 617 25.63 3.18 -14.60
CA ASP A 617 24.71 3.08 -15.72
C ASP A 617 23.81 1.84 -15.57
N GLY A 618 22.59 1.92 -16.06
CA GLY A 618 21.73 0.74 -16.16
C GLY A 618 20.39 1.01 -16.82
N ALA A 619 19.87 0.01 -17.52
CA ALA A 619 18.50 -0.03 -18.01
C ALA A 619 17.93 -1.43 -17.79
N VAL A 620 16.68 -1.50 -17.33
CA VAL A 620 15.96 -2.76 -17.14
C VAL A 620 14.56 -2.62 -17.67
N THR A 621 14.11 -3.62 -18.43
CA THR A 621 12.74 -3.74 -18.93
C THR A 621 12.14 -5.07 -18.49
N LEU A 622 10.91 -5.03 -17.98
CA LEU A 622 10.06 -6.17 -17.65
C LEU A 622 8.79 -6.09 -18.50
N LEU A 623 8.31 -7.23 -18.96
CA LEU A 623 7.03 -7.39 -19.64
C LEU A 623 6.05 -8.09 -18.72
N LEU A 624 4.94 -7.43 -18.43
CA LEU A 624 3.95 -7.88 -17.47
C LEU A 624 2.61 -8.17 -18.14
N ARG A 625 1.97 -9.28 -17.73
CA ARG A 625 0.56 -9.56 -18.03
C ARG A 625 -0.15 -10.06 -16.78
N ARG A 626 -1.48 -9.98 -16.77
CA ARG A 626 -2.28 -10.72 -15.78
C ARG A 626 -1.94 -12.21 -15.88
N MET A 627 -1.90 -12.90 -14.74
CA MET A 627 -1.51 -14.31 -14.70
C MET A 627 -2.37 -15.18 -15.64
N SER A 628 -3.69 -14.97 -15.62
CA SER A 628 -4.70 -15.65 -16.43
C SER A 628 -4.43 -15.46 -17.92
N ASP A 629 -4.19 -14.22 -18.35
CA ASP A 629 -3.87 -13.92 -19.74
C ASP A 629 -2.56 -14.55 -20.19
N ALA A 630 -1.53 -14.53 -19.34
CA ALA A 630 -0.25 -15.17 -19.64
C ALA A 630 -0.42 -16.69 -19.81
N VAL A 631 -1.14 -17.34 -18.89
CA VAL A 631 -1.43 -18.78 -18.94
C VAL A 631 -2.28 -19.12 -20.17
N ASN A 632 -3.34 -18.36 -20.44
CA ASN A 632 -4.25 -18.57 -21.56
C ASN A 632 -3.55 -18.38 -22.91
N ALA A 633 -2.64 -17.42 -22.99
CA ALA A 633 -1.83 -17.18 -24.18
C ALA A 633 -0.65 -18.17 -24.32
N GLY A 634 -0.46 -19.09 -23.36
CA GLY A 634 0.64 -20.05 -23.38
C GLY A 634 2.03 -19.40 -23.23
N HIS A 635 2.10 -18.22 -22.62
CA HIS A 635 3.36 -17.53 -22.41
C HIS A 635 4.24 -18.27 -21.39
N HIS A 636 5.55 -18.18 -21.58
CA HIS A 636 6.48 -18.56 -20.53
C HIS A 636 6.40 -17.54 -19.38
N ILE A 637 6.28 -18.04 -18.15
CA ILE A 637 6.18 -17.21 -16.95
C ILE A 637 7.48 -17.38 -16.17
N TYR A 638 8.30 -16.33 -16.17
CA TYR A 638 9.61 -16.34 -15.53
C TYR A 638 9.54 -16.13 -14.01
N GLY A 639 8.48 -15.50 -13.55
CA GLY A 639 8.20 -15.26 -12.13
C GLY A 639 6.87 -14.53 -11.95
N VAL A 640 6.39 -14.48 -10.72
CA VAL A 640 5.08 -13.93 -10.38
C VAL A 640 5.22 -12.82 -9.35
N ILE A 641 4.72 -11.63 -9.66
CA ILE A 641 4.60 -10.52 -8.72
C ILE A 641 3.37 -10.79 -7.85
N ARG A 642 3.60 -11.00 -6.54
CA ARG A 642 2.56 -11.39 -5.58
C ARG A 642 2.08 -10.27 -4.68
N ALA A 643 2.95 -9.30 -4.39
CA ALA A 643 2.64 -8.19 -3.51
C ALA A 643 3.56 -7.00 -3.79
N ILE A 644 3.02 -5.80 -3.65
CA ILE A 644 3.79 -4.55 -3.67
C ILE A 644 3.29 -3.66 -2.55
N GLY A 645 4.20 -3.20 -1.70
CA GLY A 645 3.93 -2.23 -0.64
C GLY A 645 4.75 -0.97 -0.84
N LEU A 646 4.07 0.18 -0.81
CA LEU A 646 4.66 1.50 -1.00
C LEU A 646 4.39 2.40 0.21
N SER A 647 5.32 3.26 0.58
CA SER A 647 5.13 4.25 1.66
C SER A 647 6.01 5.48 1.51
N SER A 648 5.77 6.46 2.37
CA SER A 648 6.72 7.54 2.66
C SER A 648 7.30 7.40 4.06
N ASP A 649 8.51 7.89 4.28
CA ASP A 649 9.10 8.09 5.61
C ASP A 649 8.31 9.11 6.45
N GLY A 650 7.57 10.02 5.81
CA GLY A 650 6.91 11.12 6.51
C GLY A 650 7.94 11.98 7.26
N LYS A 651 7.65 12.33 8.50
CA LYS A 651 8.52 13.22 9.28
C LYS A 651 9.87 12.56 9.57
N SER A 652 10.94 13.16 9.04
CA SER A 652 12.32 12.75 9.24
C SER A 652 13.24 13.94 9.55
N PRO A 653 14.47 13.72 10.08
CA PRO A 653 15.44 14.81 10.29
C PRO A 653 15.87 15.53 9.01
N GLY A 654 15.77 14.87 7.86
CA GLY A 654 16.12 15.41 6.54
C GLY A 654 15.55 14.51 5.43
N VAL A 655 15.25 15.10 4.26
CA VAL A 655 14.68 14.35 3.12
C VAL A 655 15.59 13.24 2.58
N ASN A 656 16.88 13.28 2.91
CA ASN A 656 17.89 12.27 2.56
C ASN A 656 18.18 11.28 3.71
N VAL A 657 17.49 11.37 4.83
CA VAL A 657 17.69 10.50 6.00
C VAL A 657 16.57 9.46 6.05
N PRO A 658 16.88 8.17 5.85
CA PRO A 658 15.87 7.11 5.85
C PRO A 658 15.32 6.86 7.26
N THR A 659 14.08 6.34 7.36
CA THR A 659 13.46 6.01 8.64
C THR A 659 13.05 4.55 8.76
N VAL A 660 13.12 4.00 9.98
CA VAL A 660 12.63 2.64 10.26
C VAL A 660 11.12 2.55 10.05
N THR A 661 10.39 3.61 10.42
CA THR A 661 8.93 3.63 10.37
C THR A 661 8.41 3.56 8.93
N GLY A 662 8.94 4.39 8.02
CA GLY A 662 8.52 4.40 6.62
C GLY A 662 8.84 3.08 5.91
N GLN A 663 10.08 2.60 6.03
CA GLN A 663 10.49 1.33 5.43
C GLN A 663 9.68 0.14 5.97
N HIS A 664 9.49 0.06 7.29
CA HIS A 664 8.62 -0.95 7.90
C HIS A 664 7.19 -0.87 7.35
N LEU A 665 6.63 0.33 7.18
CA LEU A 665 5.29 0.50 6.63
C LEU A 665 5.16 0.02 5.18
N ALA A 666 6.17 0.21 4.34
CA ALA A 666 6.19 -0.37 2.99
C ALA A 666 6.16 -1.90 3.04
N ILE A 667 6.98 -2.50 3.92
CA ILE A 667 7.00 -3.95 4.14
C ILE A 667 5.64 -4.44 4.63
N GLU A 668 5.07 -3.83 5.66
CA GLU A 668 3.75 -4.19 6.21
C GLU A 668 2.65 -4.11 5.15
N ARG A 669 2.64 -3.06 4.32
CA ARG A 669 1.63 -2.86 3.27
C ARG A 669 1.66 -3.94 2.21
N ALA A 670 2.84 -4.47 1.86
CA ALA A 670 2.94 -5.56 0.91
C ALA A 670 2.21 -6.82 1.44
N TYR A 671 2.40 -7.17 2.71
CA TYR A 671 1.80 -8.39 3.28
C TYR A 671 0.34 -8.20 3.71
N SER A 672 0.00 -7.09 4.35
CA SER A 672 -1.40 -6.79 4.73
C SER A 672 -2.30 -6.55 3.52
N GLY A 673 -1.73 -6.09 2.42
CA GLY A 673 -2.37 -5.95 1.12
C GLY A 673 -2.16 -7.16 0.20
N SER A 674 -1.92 -8.36 0.70
CA SER A 674 -1.87 -9.56 -0.15
C SER A 674 -2.22 -10.83 0.61
N SER A 675 -2.41 -11.93 -0.12
CA SER A 675 -2.54 -13.27 0.45
C SER A 675 -1.20 -13.93 0.79
N VAL A 676 -0.09 -13.21 0.68
CA VAL A 676 1.25 -13.76 0.93
C VAL A 676 1.49 -13.87 2.44
N ASP A 677 1.66 -15.10 2.93
CA ASP A 677 2.18 -15.34 4.27
C ASP A 677 3.64 -14.88 4.35
N ARG A 678 3.95 -13.89 5.19
CA ARG A 678 5.31 -13.40 5.42
C ARG A 678 6.27 -14.51 5.89
N GLN A 679 5.79 -15.55 6.55
CA GLN A 679 6.59 -16.70 6.95
C GLN A 679 7.07 -17.55 5.74
N SER A 680 6.53 -17.31 4.54
CA SER A 680 6.97 -18.03 3.34
C SER A 680 8.20 -17.41 2.67
N ILE A 681 8.64 -16.21 3.07
CA ILE A 681 9.81 -15.55 2.48
C ILE A 681 11.08 -16.28 2.89
N GLN A 682 11.93 -16.60 1.91
CA GLN A 682 13.19 -17.30 2.12
C GLN A 682 14.42 -16.42 1.85
N TYR A 683 14.28 -15.42 0.98
CA TYR A 683 15.37 -14.51 0.60
C TYR A 683 14.86 -13.07 0.50
N ILE A 684 15.67 -12.11 0.93
CA ILE A 684 15.44 -10.68 0.73
C ILE A 684 16.65 -10.07 0.04
N GLU A 685 16.40 -9.48 -1.14
CA GLU A 685 17.34 -8.60 -1.83
C GLU A 685 17.16 -7.19 -1.26
N ALA A 686 18.09 -6.79 -0.42
CA ALA A 686 18.08 -5.52 0.29
C ALA A 686 18.35 -4.34 -0.66
N HIS A 687 17.90 -3.15 -0.25
CA HIS A 687 18.28 -1.91 -0.90
C HIS A 687 19.77 -1.60 -0.67
N ALA A 688 20.27 -1.81 0.55
CA ALA A 688 21.64 -1.72 1.05
C ALA A 688 22.64 -1.03 0.10
N THR A 689 22.91 0.24 0.39
CA THR A 689 23.75 1.12 -0.43
C THR A 689 25.15 1.29 0.14
N ALA A 690 25.52 0.48 1.14
CA ALA A 690 26.77 0.61 1.88
C ALA A 690 26.86 1.97 2.61
N THR A 691 25.73 2.44 3.14
CA THR A 691 25.64 3.70 3.91
C THR A 691 25.05 3.43 5.29
N ALA A 692 24.89 4.48 6.10
CA ALA A 692 24.12 4.39 7.35
C ALA A 692 22.68 3.86 7.15
N GLY A 693 22.15 3.95 5.91
CA GLY A 693 20.85 3.39 5.54
C GLY A 693 20.76 1.87 5.72
N ASP A 694 21.87 1.13 5.60
CA ASP A 694 21.88 -0.33 5.75
C ASP A 694 21.44 -0.76 7.16
N VAL A 695 21.83 0.02 8.18
CA VAL A 695 21.39 -0.19 9.59
C VAL A 695 19.91 0.12 9.78
N VAL A 696 19.40 1.14 9.11
CA VAL A 696 17.98 1.49 9.16
C VAL A 696 17.15 0.38 8.51
N GLU A 697 17.56 -0.08 7.33
CA GLU A 697 16.92 -1.18 6.60
C GLU A 697 16.91 -2.48 7.41
N PHE A 698 18.04 -2.86 8.00
CA PHE A 698 18.11 -4.07 8.82
C PHE A 698 17.17 -4.01 10.02
N LYS A 699 17.04 -2.84 10.67
CA LYS A 699 16.08 -2.64 11.77
C LYS A 699 14.63 -2.73 11.30
N SER A 700 14.31 -2.15 10.15
CA SER A 700 12.99 -2.22 9.52
C SER A 700 12.58 -3.65 9.22
N LEU A 701 13.49 -4.42 8.62
CA LEU A 701 13.34 -5.84 8.34
C LEU A 701 13.17 -6.65 9.63
N THR A 702 14.03 -6.45 10.62
CA THR A 702 13.95 -7.17 11.92
C THR A 702 12.62 -6.91 12.62
N ARG A 703 12.13 -5.67 12.57
CA ARG A 703 10.82 -5.32 13.12
C ARG A 703 9.68 -6.06 12.39
N ALA A 704 9.68 -6.02 11.06
CA ALA A 704 8.65 -6.66 10.23
C ALA A 704 8.66 -8.19 10.35
N PHE A 705 9.83 -8.81 10.52
CA PHE A 705 9.96 -10.27 10.62
C PHE A 705 10.15 -10.75 12.07
N SER A 706 9.83 -9.92 13.06
CA SER A 706 9.97 -10.24 14.49
C SER A 706 9.14 -11.45 14.95
N THR A 707 8.05 -11.76 14.23
CA THR A 707 7.18 -12.91 14.48
C THR A 707 7.61 -14.16 13.71
N ARG A 708 8.83 -14.19 13.13
CA ARG A 708 9.39 -15.36 12.45
C ARG A 708 9.35 -16.57 13.38
N LYS A 709 8.77 -17.69 12.92
CA LYS A 709 8.71 -18.91 13.74
C LYS A 709 10.12 -19.49 13.95
N PRO A 710 10.51 -19.89 15.18
CA PRO A 710 11.88 -20.36 15.48
C PRO A 710 12.30 -21.66 14.77
N ASP A 711 11.34 -22.46 14.33
CA ASP A 711 11.55 -23.73 13.61
C ASP A 711 11.80 -23.54 12.11
N LEU A 712 11.56 -22.34 11.57
CA LEU A 712 11.83 -22.00 10.19
C LEU A 712 13.27 -21.51 10.02
N GLU A 713 13.89 -21.87 8.90
CA GLU A 713 15.22 -21.36 8.56
C GLU A 713 15.23 -19.82 8.52
N LYS A 714 16.39 -19.26 8.88
CA LYS A 714 16.65 -17.83 8.78
C LYS A 714 16.55 -17.36 7.33
N ILE A 715 15.95 -16.20 7.14
CA ILE A 715 15.78 -15.57 5.84
C ILE A 715 17.17 -15.12 5.35
N ARG A 716 17.54 -15.51 4.13
CA ARG A 716 18.78 -15.02 3.51
C ARG A 716 18.65 -13.54 3.16
N LEU A 717 19.69 -12.78 3.47
CA LEU A 717 19.78 -11.35 3.19
C LEU A 717 21.00 -11.08 2.32
N GLY A 718 20.82 -10.41 1.19
CA GLY A 718 21.92 -10.03 0.30
C GLY A 718 21.63 -8.75 -0.46
N ALA A 719 22.67 -8.21 -1.12
CA ALA A 719 22.58 -7.00 -1.92
C ALA A 719 23.51 -7.07 -3.14
N GLY A 720 22.98 -6.78 -4.34
CA GLY A 720 23.74 -6.79 -5.60
C GLY A 720 24.53 -5.52 -5.88
N LYS A 721 24.34 -4.45 -5.10
CA LYS A 721 24.99 -3.15 -5.35
C LYS A 721 26.50 -3.18 -5.12
N SER A 722 27.02 -4.15 -4.37
CA SER A 722 28.47 -4.36 -4.25
C SER A 722 29.11 -4.86 -5.55
N LEU A 723 28.32 -5.37 -6.50
CA LEU A 723 28.80 -5.93 -7.76
C LEU A 723 28.70 -4.94 -8.92
N ILE A 724 27.55 -4.26 -9.04
CA ILE A 724 27.24 -3.35 -10.16
C ILE A 724 27.13 -1.88 -9.76
N GLY A 725 27.39 -1.54 -8.50
CA GLY A 725 27.10 -0.21 -7.97
C GLY A 725 25.59 0.08 -7.91
N HIS A 726 25.23 1.36 -7.83
CA HIS A 726 23.84 1.80 -7.77
C HIS A 726 23.38 2.32 -9.14
N THR A 727 22.55 1.52 -9.81
CA THR A 727 21.98 1.82 -11.12
C THR A 727 20.82 2.83 -11.11
N GLY A 728 20.84 3.76 -10.15
CA GLY A 728 19.83 4.79 -9.96
C GLY A 728 18.39 4.28 -10.06
N TRP A 729 17.66 4.80 -11.04
CA TRP A 729 16.23 4.54 -11.30
C TRP A 729 15.96 3.13 -11.82
N ALA A 730 16.98 2.37 -12.25
CA ALA A 730 16.88 0.97 -12.66
C ALA A 730 17.12 -0.04 -11.51
N SER A 731 17.51 0.43 -10.31
CA SER A 731 18.06 -0.44 -9.26
C SER A 731 17.11 -1.50 -8.73
N GLY A 732 15.81 -1.22 -8.65
CA GLY A 732 14.84 -2.24 -8.24
C GLY A 732 14.60 -3.27 -9.33
N GLY A 733 14.62 -2.84 -10.60
CA GLY A 733 14.50 -3.71 -11.77
C GLY A 733 15.68 -4.68 -11.86
N SER A 734 16.92 -4.22 -11.63
CA SER A 734 18.09 -5.10 -11.68
C SER A 734 18.04 -6.17 -10.59
N ALA A 735 17.53 -5.80 -9.40
CA ALA A 735 17.25 -6.74 -8.32
C ALA A 735 16.17 -7.78 -8.70
N ILE A 736 15.10 -7.38 -9.40
CA ILE A 736 14.11 -8.32 -9.95
C ILE A 736 14.78 -9.30 -10.91
N VAL A 737 15.55 -8.83 -11.89
CA VAL A 737 16.23 -9.70 -12.87
C VAL A 737 17.16 -10.71 -12.18
N LYS A 738 17.98 -10.26 -11.21
CA LYS A 738 18.81 -11.15 -10.38
C LYS A 738 17.97 -12.25 -9.71
N MET A 739 16.83 -11.87 -9.13
CA MET A 739 15.95 -12.81 -8.43
C MET A 739 15.19 -13.76 -9.36
N LEU A 740 14.85 -13.35 -10.58
CA LEU A 740 14.25 -14.24 -11.58
C LEU A 740 15.23 -15.37 -11.97
N TYR A 741 16.50 -15.05 -12.18
CA TYR A 741 17.52 -16.08 -12.40
C TYR A 741 17.76 -16.95 -11.17
N ALA A 742 17.79 -16.36 -9.98
CA ALA A 742 17.93 -17.08 -8.73
C ALA A 742 16.80 -18.13 -8.54
N LEU A 743 15.55 -17.75 -8.83
CA LEU A 743 14.40 -18.66 -8.80
C LEU A 743 14.51 -19.73 -9.91
N LYS A 744 14.80 -19.31 -11.16
CA LYS A 744 14.96 -20.22 -12.32
C LYS A 744 16.00 -21.31 -12.07
N ASN A 745 17.14 -20.94 -11.51
CA ASN A 745 18.25 -21.85 -11.23
C ASN A 745 18.17 -22.48 -9.84
N GLN A 746 17.19 -22.07 -9.02
CA GLN A 746 17.03 -22.51 -7.64
C GLN A 746 18.33 -22.32 -6.83
N ILE A 747 18.93 -21.14 -6.94
CA ILE A 747 20.16 -20.74 -6.25
C ILE A 747 19.87 -19.48 -5.43
N MET A 748 20.22 -19.46 -4.15
CA MET A 748 20.29 -18.25 -3.34
C MET A 748 21.65 -17.58 -3.57
N PRO A 749 21.72 -16.40 -4.20
CA PRO A 749 23.01 -15.81 -4.57
C PRO A 749 23.81 -15.37 -3.33
N GLY A 750 25.12 -15.60 -3.37
CA GLY A 750 26.10 -15.04 -2.45
C GLY A 750 26.27 -13.54 -2.65
N GLN A 751 26.57 -12.81 -1.57
CA GLN A 751 27.00 -11.42 -1.66
C GLN A 751 28.52 -11.31 -1.82
N THR A 752 28.96 -10.40 -2.69
CA THR A 752 30.37 -10.06 -2.90
C THR A 752 30.79 -8.85 -2.06
N ALA A 753 32.10 -8.69 -1.87
CA ALA A 753 32.72 -7.56 -1.14
C ALA A 753 32.24 -7.39 0.32
N LEU A 754 31.88 -8.51 0.97
CA LEU A 754 31.59 -8.58 2.40
C LEU A 754 32.77 -9.23 3.12
N HIS A 755 33.46 -8.48 3.97
CA HIS A 755 34.56 -8.96 4.82
C HIS A 755 34.08 -9.28 6.23
N ARG A 756 33.25 -8.39 6.79
CA ARG A 756 32.69 -8.53 8.12
C ARG A 756 31.28 -7.94 8.12
N ILE A 757 30.30 -8.76 8.51
CA ILE A 757 28.92 -8.28 8.72
C ILE A 757 28.95 -7.11 9.71
N ASN A 758 28.22 -6.04 9.37
CA ASN A 758 28.15 -4.85 10.20
C ASN A 758 27.77 -5.21 11.65
N SER A 759 28.62 -4.82 12.60
CA SER A 759 28.45 -5.17 14.02
C SER A 759 27.19 -4.60 14.66
N ARG A 760 26.56 -3.60 14.01
CA ARG A 760 25.27 -3.03 14.42
C ARG A 760 24.09 -3.89 14.01
N PHE A 761 24.28 -4.88 13.13
CA PHE A 761 23.30 -5.90 12.82
C PHE A 761 23.47 -6.98 13.88
N GLN A 762 22.53 -7.07 14.82
CA GLN A 762 22.50 -8.15 15.81
C GLN A 762 22.06 -9.45 15.11
N ILE A 763 22.89 -9.93 14.18
CA ILE A 763 22.51 -10.92 13.17
C ILE A 763 22.16 -12.27 13.81
N GLU A 764 22.85 -12.65 14.88
CA GLU A 764 22.67 -13.90 15.61
C GLU A 764 21.26 -14.00 16.21
N SER A 765 20.75 -12.93 16.80
CA SER A 765 19.41 -12.87 17.40
C SER A 765 18.31 -12.48 16.41
N SER A 766 18.67 -12.07 15.19
CA SER A 766 17.72 -11.70 14.14
C SER A 766 17.19 -12.92 13.36
N PRO A 767 16.05 -12.79 12.67
CA PRO A 767 15.55 -13.83 11.76
C PRO A 767 16.35 -13.93 10.45
N PHE A 768 17.44 -13.18 10.30
CA PHE A 768 18.20 -13.07 9.05
C PHE A 768 19.58 -13.71 9.15
N GLN A 769 20.06 -14.17 8.00
CA GLN A 769 21.43 -14.59 7.78
C GLN A 769 21.94 -13.93 6.50
N VAL A 770 23.06 -13.22 6.58
CA VAL A 770 23.69 -12.64 5.39
C VAL A 770 24.37 -13.76 4.60
N THR A 771 24.08 -13.82 3.30
CA THR A 771 24.62 -14.84 2.39
C THR A 771 25.98 -14.39 1.83
N THR A 772 27.02 -15.22 1.99
CA THR A 772 28.39 -14.94 1.49
C THR A 772 28.82 -15.86 0.36
N THR A 773 28.10 -16.95 0.14
CA THR A 773 28.37 -17.96 -0.89
C THR A 773 27.07 -18.34 -1.56
N HIS A 774 27.12 -18.76 -2.83
CA HIS A 774 25.94 -19.29 -3.51
C HIS A 774 25.48 -20.58 -2.83
N GLU A 775 24.20 -20.66 -2.49
CA GLU A 775 23.59 -21.81 -1.85
C GLU A 775 22.45 -22.36 -2.72
N SER A 776 22.16 -23.66 -2.61
CA SER A 776 20.94 -24.22 -3.21
C SER A 776 19.71 -23.58 -2.56
N TRP A 777 18.70 -23.21 -3.34
CA TRP A 777 17.45 -22.66 -2.83
C TRP A 777 16.46 -23.80 -2.52
N PRO A 778 16.24 -24.17 -1.25
CA PRO A 778 15.33 -25.25 -0.90
C PRO A 778 13.88 -24.90 -1.25
N ALA A 779 13.07 -25.92 -1.53
CA ALA A 779 11.63 -25.75 -1.60
C ALA A 779 11.08 -25.22 -0.27
N ASN A 780 9.94 -24.52 -0.30
CA ASN A 780 9.35 -23.99 0.91
C ASN A 780 8.81 -25.13 1.80
N THR A 781 9.16 -25.13 3.09
CA THR A 781 8.74 -26.15 4.06
C THR A 781 7.22 -26.20 4.27
N ALA A 782 6.50 -25.12 3.96
CA ALA A 782 5.05 -25.02 4.04
C ALA A 782 4.32 -25.46 2.75
N GLY A 783 5.01 -26.07 1.78
CA GLY A 783 4.43 -26.50 0.50
C GLY A 783 4.07 -25.34 -0.45
N GLN A 784 4.56 -24.12 -0.16
CA GLN A 784 4.42 -22.94 -1.01
C GLN A 784 5.52 -22.89 -2.08
N PRO A 785 5.36 -22.14 -3.19
CA PRO A 785 6.47 -21.87 -4.10
C PRO A 785 7.59 -21.08 -3.42
N ARG A 786 8.79 -21.09 -4.01
CA ARG A 786 9.90 -20.25 -3.53
C ARG A 786 9.54 -18.78 -3.67
N ARG A 787 9.84 -18.00 -2.63
CA ARG A 787 9.53 -16.57 -2.58
C ARG A 787 10.73 -15.77 -2.09
N CYS A 788 10.97 -14.66 -2.78
CA CYS A 788 11.85 -13.60 -2.30
C CYS A 788 11.13 -12.27 -2.24
N ALA A 789 11.71 -11.33 -1.50
CA ALA A 789 11.30 -9.95 -1.52
C ALA A 789 12.46 -9.03 -1.92
N ILE A 790 12.13 -7.89 -2.50
CA ILE A 790 13.08 -6.90 -3.01
C ILE A 790 12.73 -5.55 -2.41
N ASN A 791 13.71 -4.91 -1.78
CA ASN A 791 13.60 -3.57 -1.24
C ASN A 791 14.21 -2.55 -2.20
N SER A 792 13.52 -1.42 -2.38
CA SER A 792 14.16 -0.22 -2.91
C SER A 792 13.67 1.03 -2.20
N PHE A 793 14.60 1.79 -1.61
CA PHE A 793 14.32 2.97 -0.81
C PHE A 793 15.00 4.19 -1.43
N GLY A 794 14.21 5.17 -1.83
CA GLY A 794 14.66 6.37 -2.51
C GLY A 794 14.78 7.56 -1.57
N PHE A 795 15.62 8.51 -1.99
CA PHE A 795 15.63 9.86 -1.44
C PHE A 795 14.24 10.49 -1.47
N GLY A 796 13.98 11.41 -0.55
CA GLY A 796 12.64 11.97 -0.34
C GLY A 796 11.72 11.02 0.43
N GLY A 797 12.28 9.98 1.05
CA GLY A 797 11.58 9.02 1.90
C GLY A 797 10.70 8.03 1.14
N THR A 798 10.99 7.73 -0.13
CA THR A 798 10.11 6.93 -1.00
C THR A 798 10.45 5.44 -0.90
N ASN A 799 9.57 4.62 -0.30
CA ASN A 799 9.89 3.24 0.04
C ASN A 799 9.05 2.23 -0.75
N ALA A 800 9.69 1.20 -1.30
CA ALA A 800 9.03 0.10 -2.00
C ALA A 800 9.52 -1.28 -1.51
N HIS A 801 8.59 -2.21 -1.34
CA HIS A 801 8.82 -3.63 -1.06
C HIS A 801 8.01 -4.49 -2.04
N VAL A 802 8.67 -5.34 -2.82
CA VAL A 802 8.03 -6.20 -3.84
C VAL A 802 8.30 -7.66 -3.53
N VAL A 803 7.27 -8.51 -3.57
CA VAL A 803 7.39 -9.97 -3.41
C VAL A 803 7.30 -10.65 -4.77
N ILE A 804 8.31 -11.46 -5.09
CA ILE A 804 8.40 -12.29 -6.28
C ILE A 804 8.33 -13.77 -5.90
N GLU A 805 7.59 -14.54 -6.68
CA GLU A 805 7.35 -15.97 -6.47
C GLU A 805 7.75 -16.78 -7.71
N GLU A 806 8.29 -17.99 -7.48
CA GLU A 806 8.50 -19.03 -8.50
C GLU A 806 7.17 -19.44 -9.13
N TYR A 807 7.11 -19.52 -10.45
CA TYR A 807 5.94 -20.04 -11.13
C TYR A 807 5.84 -21.56 -10.99
N CYS A 808 4.76 -22.04 -10.37
CA CYS A 808 4.42 -23.46 -10.26
C CYS A 808 3.12 -23.74 -11.02
N PRO A 809 3.07 -24.63 -12.04
CA PRO A 809 1.82 -24.91 -12.75
C PRO A 809 0.67 -25.38 -11.86
N ALA A 810 0.96 -26.04 -10.73
CA ALA A 810 -0.04 -26.41 -9.73
C ALA A 810 -0.68 -25.20 -9.02
N SER A 811 -0.02 -24.04 -8.96
CA SER A 811 -0.59 -22.81 -8.38
C SER A 811 -1.63 -22.17 -9.31
N ILE A 812 -1.68 -22.54 -10.59
CA ILE A 812 -2.71 -22.08 -11.57
C ILE A 812 -4.12 -22.47 -11.12
N ALA A 813 -4.29 -23.64 -10.50
CA ALA A 813 -5.61 -24.12 -10.06
C ALA A 813 -6.23 -23.24 -8.95
N SER A 814 -5.42 -22.36 -8.33
CA SER A 814 -5.84 -21.40 -7.31
C SER A 814 -6.02 -19.96 -7.83
N VAL A 815 -5.69 -19.71 -9.11
CA VAL A 815 -5.82 -18.38 -9.73
C VAL A 815 -7.27 -18.20 -10.18
N PRO A 816 -8.02 -17.21 -9.64
CA PRO A 816 -9.38 -16.93 -10.06
C PRO A 816 -9.42 -16.61 -11.55
N ARG A 817 -10.13 -17.43 -12.34
CA ARG A 817 -10.39 -17.14 -13.75
C ARG A 817 -11.53 -16.13 -13.82
N ASP A 818 -11.36 -15.05 -14.58
CA ASP A 818 -12.37 -14.01 -14.85
C ASP A 818 -12.68 -12.98 -13.75
N GLN A 819 -11.65 -12.33 -13.22
CA GLN A 819 -11.86 -11.02 -12.59
C GLN A 819 -10.93 -9.98 -13.23
N HIS A 820 -11.41 -9.39 -14.33
CA HIS A 820 -11.17 -7.96 -14.46
C HIS A 820 -11.62 -7.38 -13.12
N ALA A 821 -10.79 -6.61 -12.44
CA ALA A 821 -11.37 -5.63 -11.54
C ALA A 821 -12.17 -4.73 -12.47
N GLY A 822 -13.42 -5.11 -12.76
CA GLY A 822 -14.38 -4.29 -13.45
C GLY A 822 -14.23 -2.97 -12.75
N ALA A 823 -13.80 -1.96 -13.49
CA ALA A 823 -13.43 -0.67 -12.93
C ALA A 823 -14.67 -0.19 -12.18
N ASP A 824 -14.77 -0.56 -10.91
CA ASP A 824 -15.89 -0.19 -10.09
C ASP A 824 -15.71 1.31 -10.07
N HIS A 825 -16.65 1.99 -10.70
CA HIS A 825 -16.71 3.43 -10.80
C HIS A 825 -16.98 3.94 -9.37
N GLN A 826 -16.06 3.72 -8.44
CA GLN A 826 -15.91 4.63 -7.33
C GLN A 826 -15.69 5.97 -8.00
N ASP A 827 -16.72 6.82 -7.89
CA ASP A 827 -16.67 8.19 -8.33
C ASP A 827 -15.50 8.82 -7.57
N VAL A 828 -14.37 8.94 -8.26
CA VAL A 828 -13.25 9.70 -7.78
C VAL A 828 -13.72 11.14 -7.82
N VAL A 829 -13.51 11.88 -6.75
CA VAL A 829 -13.97 13.26 -6.60
C VAL A 829 -12.79 14.16 -6.29
N ILE A 830 -12.84 15.36 -6.84
CA ILE A 830 -11.96 16.45 -6.47
C ILE A 830 -12.57 17.09 -5.22
N CYS A 831 -11.81 17.07 -4.13
CA CYS A 831 -12.21 17.62 -2.84
C CYS A 831 -11.64 19.01 -2.58
N ALA A 832 -10.50 19.34 -3.21
CA ALA A 832 -9.90 20.66 -3.13
C ALA A 832 -9.24 20.98 -4.47
N ILE A 833 -9.20 22.26 -4.80
CA ILE A 833 -8.37 22.81 -5.86
C ILE A 833 -7.64 24.03 -5.31
N ARG A 834 -6.35 24.13 -5.62
CA ARG A 834 -5.57 25.32 -5.36
C ARG A 834 -4.73 25.65 -6.57
N THR A 835 -4.69 26.92 -6.91
CA THR A 835 -3.83 27.47 -7.93
C THR A 835 -2.96 28.54 -7.31
N ILE A 836 -1.66 28.49 -7.58
CA ILE A 836 -0.76 29.59 -7.30
C ILE A 836 -0.20 30.04 -8.64
N PHE A 837 -0.54 31.28 -9.00
CA PHE A 837 -0.02 31.98 -10.16
C PHE A 837 0.78 33.21 -9.70
N PRO A 838 1.55 33.85 -10.59
CA PRO A 838 2.40 35.00 -10.24
C PRO A 838 1.66 36.25 -9.75
N PHE A 839 0.33 36.32 -9.93
CA PHE A 839 -0.52 37.37 -9.36
C PHE A 839 -1.00 36.99 -7.96
N GLY A 840 -1.21 37.98 -7.09
CA GLY A 840 -1.83 37.79 -5.78
C GLY A 840 -3.25 37.19 -5.88
N ASP A 841 -3.97 37.08 -4.76
CA ASP A 841 -5.24 36.33 -4.62
C ASP A 841 -6.41 36.67 -5.60
N SER A 842 -6.22 37.58 -6.56
CA SER A 842 -7.16 37.96 -7.61
C SER A 842 -6.63 37.61 -9.02
N ILE A 843 -7.45 36.91 -9.81
CA ILE A 843 -7.16 36.46 -11.20
C ILE A 843 -7.17 37.61 -12.22
N THR A 844 -7.62 38.83 -11.89
CA THR A 844 -8.12 39.78 -12.92
C THR A 844 -7.20 40.91 -13.34
N ASP A 845 -6.08 41.19 -12.65
CA ASP A 845 -5.54 42.56 -12.72
C ASP A 845 -4.31 42.80 -13.62
N ASN A 846 -3.82 41.82 -14.40
CA ASN A 846 -2.81 42.10 -15.47
C ASN A 846 -2.62 40.92 -16.45
N LEU A 847 -3.57 40.69 -17.33
CA LEU A 847 -3.43 39.70 -18.43
C LEU A 847 -2.45 40.14 -19.55
N ASP A 848 -1.93 41.37 -19.50
CA ASP A 848 -1.15 41.97 -20.60
C ASP A 848 0.35 41.62 -20.59
N SER A 849 0.87 40.92 -19.56
CA SER A 849 2.26 40.46 -19.60
C SER A 849 2.37 39.04 -20.18
N HIS A 850 2.92 38.93 -21.39
CA HIS A 850 3.22 37.65 -22.07
C HIS A 850 4.24 36.76 -21.32
N PHE A 851 4.71 37.16 -20.13
CA PHE A 851 5.64 36.43 -19.27
C PHE A 851 5.22 36.50 -17.79
N LEU A 852 4.49 35.49 -17.32
CA LEU A 852 4.08 35.38 -15.91
C LEU A 852 5.15 34.64 -15.10
N ARG A 853 5.82 35.30 -14.14
CA ARG A 853 6.90 34.69 -13.31
C ARG A 853 6.81 35.05 -11.82
N PHE A 854 7.15 34.11 -10.94
CA PHE A 854 7.28 34.39 -9.52
C PHE A 854 8.58 35.15 -9.22
N LYS A 855 8.47 36.24 -8.44
CA LYS A 855 9.64 36.83 -7.80
C LYS A 855 10.16 35.88 -6.72
N ALA A 856 11.46 35.62 -6.67
CA ALA A 856 12.06 34.74 -5.66
C ALA A 856 11.68 35.16 -4.22
N GLN A 857 11.54 36.46 -3.96
CA GLN A 857 11.14 37.01 -2.65
C GLN A 857 9.67 36.72 -2.28
N ALA A 858 8.82 36.37 -3.25
CA ALA A 858 7.43 35.98 -3.00
C ALA A 858 7.30 34.51 -2.57
N LEU A 859 8.33 33.68 -2.83
CA LEU A 859 8.36 32.28 -2.43
C LEU A 859 8.75 32.18 -0.96
N LYS A 860 7.92 31.50 -0.18
CA LYS A 860 8.12 31.37 1.27
C LYS A 860 7.73 29.99 1.76
N ILE A 861 8.36 29.57 2.84
CA ILE A 861 7.96 28.36 3.57
C ILE A 861 6.60 28.65 4.23
N PRO A 862 5.60 27.76 4.12
CA PRO A 862 4.31 27.96 4.75
C PRO A 862 4.39 28.09 6.29
N ALA A 863 3.46 28.83 6.88
CA ALA A 863 3.45 29.08 8.32
C ALA A 863 3.37 27.78 9.14
N GLY A 864 4.16 27.70 10.22
CA GLY A 864 4.24 26.52 11.07
C GLY A 864 5.12 25.38 10.52
N LYS A 865 5.72 25.54 9.33
CA LYS A 865 6.76 24.65 8.82
C LYS A 865 8.13 25.24 9.13
N LEU A 866 9.05 24.40 9.61
CA LEU A 866 10.40 24.80 9.99
C LEU A 866 11.41 24.02 9.16
N LEU A 867 12.32 24.76 8.52
CA LEU A 867 13.52 24.24 7.87
C LEU A 867 14.71 25.06 8.36
N LEU A 868 15.89 24.45 8.35
CA LEU A 868 17.13 25.19 8.57
C LEU A 868 17.31 26.24 7.46
N PRO A 869 17.83 27.45 7.76
CA PRO A 869 18.07 28.49 6.76
C PRO A 869 18.86 27.98 5.55
N ASP A 870 19.98 27.28 5.78
CA ASP A 870 20.83 26.73 4.72
C ASP A 870 20.09 25.73 3.79
N VAL A 871 19.12 24.99 4.35
CA VAL A 871 18.29 24.05 3.58
C VAL A 871 17.31 24.83 2.71
N ALA A 872 16.69 25.87 3.27
CA ALA A 872 15.75 26.73 2.54
C ALA A 872 16.46 27.47 1.40
N GLU A 873 17.62 28.07 1.66
CA GLU A 873 18.43 28.78 0.66
C GLU A 873 18.86 27.91 -0.53
N GLN A 874 18.95 26.59 -0.32
CA GLN A 874 19.31 25.61 -1.34
C GLN A 874 18.12 25.06 -2.13
N MET A 875 16.89 25.30 -1.68
CA MET A 875 15.68 24.83 -2.37
C MET A 875 15.47 25.52 -3.72
N SER A 876 15.08 24.73 -4.71
CA SER A 876 14.60 25.20 -6.00
C SER A 876 13.17 25.75 -5.91
N ARG A 877 12.80 26.56 -6.91
CA ARG A 877 11.45 27.17 -7.00
C ARG A 877 10.34 26.13 -7.05
N SER A 878 10.55 24.98 -7.71
CA SER A 878 9.60 23.86 -7.74
C SER A 878 9.24 23.37 -6.33
N GLN A 879 10.22 23.28 -5.44
CA GLN A 879 9.99 22.83 -4.07
C GLN A 879 9.25 23.87 -3.22
N TYR A 880 9.49 25.17 -3.43
CA TYR A 880 8.71 26.21 -2.78
C TYR A 880 7.26 26.21 -3.26
N LEU A 881 7.05 26.18 -4.58
CA LEU A 881 5.72 26.17 -5.17
C LEU A 881 4.94 24.92 -4.76
N SER A 882 5.57 23.74 -4.72
CA SER A 882 4.91 22.52 -4.25
C SER A 882 4.48 22.61 -2.80
N LEU A 883 5.33 23.13 -1.91
CA LEU A 883 4.99 23.31 -0.51
C LEU A 883 3.84 24.30 -0.32
N MET A 884 3.90 25.45 -0.99
CA MET A 884 2.85 26.46 -0.93
C MET A 884 1.53 25.92 -1.50
N GLY A 885 1.57 25.28 -2.68
CA GLY A 885 0.37 24.77 -3.35
C GLY A 885 -0.28 23.60 -2.61
N CYS A 886 0.53 22.73 -2.01
CA CYS A 886 0.03 21.58 -1.26
C CYS A 886 -0.42 21.94 0.15
N GLU A 887 0.18 22.92 0.83
CA GLU A 887 -0.21 23.26 2.21
C GLU A 887 -1.67 23.69 2.29
N ASP A 888 -2.16 24.48 1.34
CA ASP A 888 -3.54 24.92 1.32
C ASP A 888 -4.50 23.73 1.14
N ALA A 889 -4.21 22.82 0.20
CA ALA A 889 -4.99 21.59 0.01
C ALA A 889 -4.96 20.69 1.27
N LEU A 890 -3.81 20.57 1.93
CA LEU A 890 -3.65 19.80 3.17
C LEU A 890 -4.33 20.47 4.37
N SER A 891 -4.39 21.80 4.41
CA SER A 891 -5.03 22.55 5.48
C SER A 891 -6.52 22.24 5.58
N MET A 892 -7.19 21.98 4.45
CA MET A 892 -8.59 21.58 4.39
C MET A 892 -8.85 20.20 5.00
N LEU A 893 -7.81 19.35 5.09
CA LEU A 893 -7.89 18.03 5.72
C LEU A 893 -7.68 18.10 7.24
N LYS A 894 -7.12 19.21 7.76
CA LYS A 894 -6.86 19.37 9.20
C LYS A 894 -8.18 19.37 9.98
N GLY A 895 -8.24 18.57 11.05
CA GLY A 895 -9.43 18.43 11.89
C GLY A 895 -10.53 17.53 11.32
N LYS A 896 -10.37 17.00 10.09
CA LYS A 896 -11.33 16.09 9.45
C LYS A 896 -11.09 14.60 9.76
N GLY A 897 -10.06 14.28 10.55
CA GLY A 897 -9.75 12.91 10.99
C GLY A 897 -9.13 12.01 9.91
N VAL A 898 -8.69 12.57 8.77
CA VAL A 898 -7.94 11.83 7.74
C VAL A 898 -6.60 11.40 8.34
N ASP A 899 -6.30 10.11 8.28
CA ASP A 899 -5.04 9.56 8.78
C ASP A 899 -3.88 10.01 7.87
N PRO A 900 -2.83 10.70 8.38
CA PRO A 900 -1.65 11.07 7.60
C PRO A 900 -0.95 9.90 6.93
N GLU A 901 -1.06 8.68 7.47
CA GLU A 901 -0.49 7.49 6.80
C GLU A 901 -1.24 7.15 5.50
N ARG A 902 -2.48 7.59 5.37
CA ARG A 902 -3.36 7.35 4.22
C ARG A 902 -3.41 8.53 3.25
N ILE A 903 -2.53 9.53 3.41
CA ILE A 903 -2.42 10.68 2.48
C ILE A 903 -1.17 10.52 1.61
N SER A 904 -1.34 10.56 0.29
CA SER A 904 -0.27 10.46 -0.71
C SER A 904 -0.01 11.79 -1.40
N VAL A 905 1.19 11.96 -1.98
CA VAL A 905 1.56 13.17 -2.74
C VAL A 905 2.10 12.79 -4.12
N ILE A 906 1.32 13.00 -5.17
CA ILE A 906 1.67 12.60 -6.54
C ILE A 906 1.66 13.84 -7.43
N LEU A 907 2.82 14.40 -7.72
CA LEU A 907 2.91 15.64 -8.50
C LEU A 907 3.45 15.35 -9.90
N SER A 908 3.17 16.25 -10.84
CA SER A 908 3.78 16.26 -12.16
C SER A 908 4.68 17.48 -12.31
N HIS A 909 5.92 17.18 -12.67
CA HIS A 909 6.98 18.14 -12.91
C HIS A 909 8.03 17.35 -13.68
N ASN A 910 8.39 17.80 -14.86
CA ASN A 910 9.39 17.06 -15.60
C ASN A 910 10.22 18.03 -16.41
N ASP A 911 11.30 18.49 -15.78
CA ASP A 911 12.50 19.04 -16.40
C ASP A 911 13.50 19.40 -15.29
N LYS A 912 14.71 19.80 -15.71
CA LYS A 912 15.76 20.25 -14.80
C LYS A 912 15.48 21.69 -14.38
N CYS A 913 15.50 21.99 -13.08
CA CYS A 913 15.29 23.36 -12.61
C CYS A 913 16.51 24.24 -12.91
N ASP A 914 16.35 25.57 -13.01
CA ASP A 914 17.46 26.46 -13.38
C ASP A 914 18.65 26.34 -12.43
N ARG A 915 18.38 26.15 -11.14
CA ARG A 915 19.43 25.94 -10.15
C ARG A 915 20.25 24.69 -10.47
N ALA A 916 19.60 23.60 -10.88
CA ALA A 916 20.30 22.39 -11.30
C ALA A 916 21.13 22.61 -12.57
N CYS A 917 20.63 23.42 -13.52
CA CYS A 917 21.39 23.83 -14.71
C CYS A 917 22.64 24.65 -14.34
N VAL A 918 22.50 25.63 -13.44
CA VAL A 918 23.62 26.45 -12.94
C VAL A 918 24.62 25.59 -12.15
N THR A 919 24.15 24.69 -11.30
CA THR A 919 25.03 23.80 -10.55
C THR A 919 25.83 22.89 -11.50
N ASN A 920 25.23 22.37 -12.56
CA ASN A 920 25.98 21.64 -13.57
C ASN A 920 27.01 22.53 -14.28
N LEU A 921 26.71 23.79 -14.60
CA LEU A 921 27.72 24.71 -15.16
C LEU A 921 28.95 24.85 -14.26
N PHE A 922 28.76 24.94 -12.94
CA PHE A 922 29.89 24.97 -12.01
C PHE A 922 30.68 23.66 -11.99
N ILE A 923 29.99 22.53 -11.98
CA ILE A 923 30.63 21.19 -11.98
C ILE A 923 31.47 20.99 -13.25
N TYR A 924 30.96 21.42 -14.40
CA TYR A 924 31.62 21.27 -15.71
C TYR A 924 32.52 22.46 -16.10
N GLU A 925 32.74 23.45 -15.20
CA GLU A 925 33.53 24.65 -15.50
C GLU A 925 34.95 24.29 -15.99
N ASP A 926 35.64 23.38 -15.30
CA ASP A 926 37.02 23.02 -15.65
C ASP A 926 37.11 22.29 -16.98
N ARG A 927 36.11 21.45 -17.30
CA ARG A 927 35.99 20.80 -18.61
C ARG A 927 35.81 21.85 -19.72
N LEU A 928 34.90 22.80 -19.54
CA LEU A 928 34.68 23.90 -20.51
C LEU A 928 35.97 24.68 -20.73
N ARG A 929 36.67 25.05 -19.65
CA ARG A 929 37.93 25.80 -19.72
C ARG A 929 39.04 24.99 -20.38
N ARG A 930 39.20 23.72 -20.06
CA ARG A 930 40.18 22.83 -20.66
C ARG A 930 39.98 22.71 -22.17
N LEU A 931 38.75 22.43 -22.60
CA LEU A 931 38.42 22.30 -24.02
C LEU A 931 38.63 23.61 -24.78
N LEU A 932 38.30 24.76 -24.17
CA LEU A 932 38.61 26.06 -24.75
C LEU A 932 40.13 26.29 -24.89
N ARG A 933 40.94 25.91 -23.90
CA ARG A 933 42.42 25.96 -24.00
C ARG A 933 42.93 25.08 -25.15
N GLU A 934 42.41 23.86 -25.29
CA GLU A 934 42.76 22.94 -26.39
C GLU A 934 42.35 23.49 -27.78
N ILE A 935 41.19 24.15 -27.86
CA ILE A 935 40.75 24.83 -29.08
C ILE A 935 41.66 26.02 -29.38
N SER A 936 41.98 26.87 -28.40
CA SER A 936 42.92 27.97 -28.57
C SER A 936 44.32 27.50 -28.99
N ALA A 937 44.77 26.35 -28.49
CA ALA A 937 46.05 25.75 -28.89
C ALA A 937 46.08 25.31 -30.36
N THR A 938 44.91 25.00 -30.96
CA THR A 938 44.80 24.52 -32.35
C THR A 938 44.34 25.60 -33.34
N ALA A 939 43.46 26.52 -32.92
CA ALA A 939 42.87 27.57 -33.74
C ALA A 939 43.47 28.97 -33.49
N GLY A 940 44.48 29.07 -32.62
CA GLY A 940 45.05 30.34 -32.16
C GLY A 940 44.25 30.98 -31.02
N PRO A 941 44.91 31.83 -30.19
CA PRO A 941 44.31 32.39 -28.98
C PRO A 941 43.14 33.32 -29.29
N ASP A 942 42.14 33.32 -28.42
CA ASP A 942 40.99 34.22 -28.45
C ASP A 942 40.83 34.88 -27.07
N ALA A 943 41.52 36.00 -26.89
CA ALA A 943 41.53 36.74 -25.62
C ALA A 943 40.13 37.25 -25.23
N TRP A 944 39.26 37.51 -26.21
CA TRP A 944 37.88 37.90 -25.94
C TRP A 944 37.12 36.72 -25.33
N LEU A 945 37.23 35.52 -25.92
CA LEU A 945 36.54 34.32 -25.44
C LEU A 945 37.01 33.89 -24.05
N GLU A 946 38.32 34.00 -23.77
CA GLU A 946 38.88 33.76 -22.44
C GLU A 946 38.29 34.75 -21.41
N SER A 947 38.33 36.05 -21.71
CA SER A 947 37.76 37.09 -20.83
C SER A 947 36.24 36.97 -20.68
N ALA A 948 35.52 36.59 -21.75
CA ALA A 948 34.08 36.34 -21.72
C ALA A 948 33.75 35.15 -20.80
N THR A 949 34.51 34.07 -20.90
CA THR A 949 34.37 32.88 -20.03
C THR A 949 34.59 33.24 -18.56
N ASP A 950 35.65 34.01 -18.24
CA ASP A 950 35.91 34.47 -16.88
C ASP A 950 34.81 35.37 -16.33
N ARG A 951 34.36 36.34 -17.14
CA ARG A 951 33.25 37.24 -16.76
C ARG A 951 31.96 36.46 -16.55
N PHE A 952 31.68 35.47 -17.38
CA PHE A 952 30.50 34.62 -17.26
C PHE A 952 30.50 33.86 -15.92
N PHE A 953 31.53 33.06 -15.63
CA PHE A 953 31.59 32.29 -14.39
C PHE A 953 31.72 33.17 -13.13
N THR A 954 32.47 34.28 -13.21
CA THR A 954 32.55 35.25 -12.11
C THR A 954 31.17 35.85 -11.80
N THR A 955 30.38 36.16 -12.83
CA THR A 955 29.03 36.71 -12.65
C THR A 955 28.11 35.65 -12.07
N LEU A 956 28.14 34.41 -12.59
CA LEU A 956 27.34 33.32 -12.05
C LEU A 956 27.65 33.02 -10.57
N ARG A 957 28.93 32.95 -10.19
CA ARG A 957 29.34 32.69 -8.79
C ARG A 957 29.00 33.84 -7.83
N LYS A 958 28.77 35.06 -8.34
CA LYS A 958 28.27 36.19 -7.54
C LYS A 958 26.77 36.14 -7.30
N THR A 959 26.01 35.53 -8.21
CA THR A 959 24.54 35.52 -8.17
C THR A 959 23.94 34.18 -7.72
N HIS A 960 24.72 33.10 -7.73
CA HIS A 960 24.28 31.76 -7.39
C HIS A 960 25.19 31.11 -6.35
N LEU A 961 24.58 30.27 -5.51
CA LEU A 961 25.29 29.55 -4.47
C LEU A 961 26.09 28.38 -5.07
N PRO A 962 27.31 28.12 -4.56
CA PRO A 962 28.07 26.91 -4.91
C PRO A 962 27.35 25.64 -4.44
N SER A 963 27.78 24.49 -4.97
CA SER A 963 27.28 23.21 -4.47
C SER A 963 27.73 22.96 -3.03
N GLY A 964 26.87 22.25 -2.29
CA GLY A 964 27.07 21.86 -0.90
C GLY A 964 26.11 20.74 -0.48
N PRO A 965 26.09 20.34 0.81
CA PRO A 965 25.39 19.13 1.27
C PRO A 965 23.87 19.15 1.03
N TYR A 966 23.27 20.34 0.90
CA TYR A 966 21.83 20.50 0.66
C TYR A 966 21.48 20.81 -0.80
N THR A 967 22.47 20.97 -1.69
CA THR A 967 22.23 21.34 -3.08
C THR A 967 21.45 20.25 -3.81
N LEU A 968 21.90 18.99 -3.75
CA LEU A 968 21.18 17.88 -4.37
C LEU A 968 19.72 17.74 -3.83
N PRO A 969 19.49 17.67 -2.50
CA PRO A 969 18.13 17.71 -1.95
C PRO A 969 17.30 18.92 -2.38
N GLY A 970 17.94 20.07 -2.65
CA GLY A 970 17.30 21.30 -3.06
C GLY A 970 16.89 21.33 -4.53
N ILE A 971 17.55 20.57 -5.40
CA ILE A 971 17.32 20.60 -6.86
C ILE A 971 16.66 19.35 -7.43
N MET A 972 16.73 18.21 -6.74
CA MET A 972 16.28 16.92 -7.29
C MET A 972 14.73 16.86 -7.41
N PRO A 973 14.17 16.50 -8.58
CA PRO A 973 12.73 16.52 -8.82
C PRO A 973 11.90 15.66 -7.87
N SER A 974 12.30 14.42 -7.56
CA SER A 974 11.59 13.54 -6.63
C SER A 974 11.46 14.08 -5.20
N ILE A 975 12.33 15.01 -4.77
CA ILE A 975 12.21 15.65 -3.45
C ILE A 975 11.03 16.62 -3.38
N VAL A 976 10.53 17.10 -4.51
CA VAL A 976 9.39 18.03 -4.55
C VAL A 976 8.16 17.45 -3.85
N SER A 977 7.84 16.16 -4.05
CA SER A 977 6.77 15.46 -3.32
C SER A 977 7.23 15.01 -1.92
N GLY A 978 8.48 14.57 -1.79
CA GLY A 978 9.05 14.10 -0.52
C GLY A 978 9.10 15.18 0.57
N ARG A 979 9.40 16.42 0.21
CA ARG A 979 9.44 17.56 1.14
C ARG A 979 8.05 17.94 1.64
N VAL A 980 7.03 17.83 0.78
CA VAL A 980 5.62 18.00 1.18
C VAL A 980 5.24 16.92 2.19
N ALA A 981 5.56 15.65 1.91
CA ALA A 981 5.31 14.53 2.82
C ALA A 981 6.06 14.69 4.16
N GLN A 982 7.34 15.06 4.11
CA GLN A 982 8.19 15.23 5.29
C GLN A 982 7.67 16.30 6.24
N LEU A 983 7.35 17.50 5.72
CA LEU A 983 6.90 18.63 6.52
C LEU A 983 5.48 18.47 7.05
N ASN A 984 4.72 17.50 6.53
CA ASN A 984 3.34 17.21 6.94
C ASN A 984 3.16 15.85 7.62
N ASP A 985 4.24 15.08 7.81
CA ASP A 985 4.22 13.71 8.34
C ASP A 985 3.27 12.76 7.59
N LEU A 986 3.23 12.89 6.26
CA LEU A 986 2.40 12.05 5.41
C LEU A 986 3.17 10.77 5.07
N LYS A 987 2.55 9.60 5.25
CA LYS A 987 3.20 8.30 5.02
C LYS A 987 2.61 7.49 3.86
N GLY A 988 1.65 8.06 3.13
CA GLY A 988 1.23 7.51 1.84
C GLY A 988 2.34 7.66 0.79
N PRO A 989 2.29 6.90 -0.31
CA PRO A 989 3.25 7.04 -1.41
C PRO A 989 3.44 8.49 -1.88
N ASN A 990 4.69 8.91 -2.08
CA ASN A 990 5.02 10.20 -2.69
C ASN A 990 5.97 10.03 -3.87
N PHE A 991 5.70 10.66 -5.01
CA PHE A 991 6.53 10.55 -6.22
C PHE A 991 6.12 11.58 -7.28
N ILE A 992 6.92 11.67 -8.34
CA ILE A 992 6.65 12.52 -9.50
C ILE A 992 6.28 11.66 -10.72
N VAL A 993 5.35 12.15 -11.54
CA VAL A 993 4.87 11.48 -12.76
C VAL A 993 4.78 12.43 -13.95
N GLY A 994 4.90 11.90 -15.18
CA GLY A 994 4.42 12.57 -16.40
C GLY A 994 5.40 12.67 -17.58
N GLU A 995 4.86 12.96 -18.76
CA GLU A 995 5.55 13.06 -20.06
C GLU A 995 5.94 14.52 -20.39
N SER A 996 7.09 15.01 -19.87
CA SER A 996 7.83 16.29 -20.11
C SER A 996 7.08 17.63 -20.22
N SER A 997 5.77 17.64 -20.17
CA SER A 997 4.92 18.80 -20.00
C SER A 997 4.18 18.52 -18.72
N ALA A 998 4.18 19.45 -17.76
CA ALA A 998 3.55 19.26 -16.46
C ALA A 998 2.03 19.13 -16.61
N ARG A 999 1.59 17.95 -17.04
CA ARG A 999 0.20 17.60 -17.24
C ARG A 999 -0.31 17.18 -15.88
N SER A 1000 -0.97 18.13 -15.22
CA SER A 1000 -1.80 17.83 -14.05
C SER A 1000 -2.71 16.63 -14.29
N ALA A 1001 -3.16 16.42 -15.54
CA ALA A 1001 -3.92 15.26 -15.99
C ALA A 1001 -3.25 13.90 -15.67
N ASP A 1002 -1.94 13.74 -15.87
CA ASP A 1002 -1.24 12.47 -15.61
C ASP A 1002 -1.25 12.16 -14.10
N SER A 1003 -0.94 13.16 -13.28
CA SER A 1003 -0.99 13.05 -11.82
C SER A 1003 -2.41 12.82 -11.28
N LEU A 1004 -3.43 13.40 -11.92
CA LEU A 1004 -4.84 13.20 -11.59
C LEU A 1004 -5.31 11.77 -11.94
N GLU A 1005 -4.96 11.27 -13.14
CA GLU A 1005 -5.27 9.90 -13.55
C GLU A 1005 -4.67 8.89 -12.57
N ILE A 1006 -3.39 9.07 -12.23
CA ILE A 1006 -2.66 8.20 -11.31
C ILE A 1006 -3.18 8.34 -9.87
N ALA A 1007 -3.52 9.54 -9.41
CA ALA A 1007 -4.18 9.75 -8.12
C ALA A 1007 -5.49 8.97 -8.03
N GLY A 1008 -6.28 8.98 -9.11
CA GLY A 1008 -7.50 8.19 -9.23
C GLY A 1008 -7.26 6.69 -9.08
N LEU A 1009 -6.17 6.15 -9.65
CA LEU A 1009 -5.79 4.75 -9.44
C LEU A 1009 -5.44 4.48 -7.96
N TYR A 1010 -4.62 5.32 -7.34
CA TYR A 1010 -4.16 5.09 -5.96
C TYR A 1010 -5.28 5.13 -4.93
N VAL A 1011 -6.28 6.00 -5.10
CA VAL A 1011 -7.46 6.01 -4.22
C VAL A 1011 -8.41 4.84 -4.49
N ARG A 1012 -8.50 4.33 -5.72
CA ARG A 1012 -9.32 3.15 -6.08
C ARG A 1012 -8.74 1.83 -5.59
N PHE A 1013 -7.42 1.69 -5.60
CA PHE A 1013 -6.73 0.51 -5.07
C PHE A 1013 -6.53 0.57 -3.54
N GLY A 1014 -7.00 1.63 -2.88
CA GLY A 1014 -6.86 1.78 -1.44
C GLY A 1014 -5.43 1.92 -0.95
N ASN A 1015 -4.50 2.35 -1.81
CA ASN A 1015 -3.16 2.74 -1.40
C ASN A 1015 -3.17 4.05 -0.60
N ALA A 1016 -4.20 4.88 -0.82
CA ALA A 1016 -4.45 6.13 -0.12
C ALA A 1016 -5.95 6.34 0.08
N ASP A 1017 -6.31 7.07 1.13
CA ASP A 1017 -7.67 7.61 1.30
C ASP A 1017 -7.77 8.94 0.52
N VAL A 1018 -6.75 9.78 0.63
CA VAL A 1018 -6.64 11.06 -0.11
C VAL A 1018 -5.30 11.13 -0.83
N VAL A 1019 -5.31 11.59 -2.07
CA VAL A 1019 -4.09 11.93 -2.82
C VAL A 1019 -4.08 13.42 -3.09
N VAL A 1020 -3.03 14.10 -2.63
CA VAL A 1020 -2.71 15.46 -3.08
C VAL A 1020 -1.91 15.33 -4.38
N CYS A 1021 -2.48 15.80 -5.49
CA CYS A 1021 -1.86 15.70 -6.80
C CYS A 1021 -1.92 17.01 -7.57
N GLY A 1022 -1.20 17.13 -8.68
CA GLY A 1022 -1.12 18.40 -9.38
C GLY A 1022 0.00 18.50 -10.38
N GLY A 1023 0.08 19.63 -11.08
CA GLY A 1023 1.16 19.92 -12.02
C GLY A 1023 1.72 21.31 -11.81
N MET A 1024 3.02 21.47 -12.03
CA MET A 1024 3.67 22.76 -12.02
C MET A 1024 4.44 23.04 -13.31
N SER A 1025 4.21 24.21 -13.87
CA SER A 1025 5.01 24.77 -14.95
C SER A 1025 6.02 25.73 -14.35
N LEU A 1026 7.29 25.56 -14.70
CA LEU A 1026 8.35 26.51 -14.43
C LEU A 1026 8.88 26.98 -15.77
N GLY A 1027 9.12 28.29 -15.91
CA GLY A 1027 9.67 28.85 -17.15
C GLY A 1027 11.03 28.21 -17.43
N LYS A 1028 11.23 27.68 -18.64
CA LYS A 1028 12.49 27.05 -19.07
C LYS A 1028 13.52 28.10 -19.49
N HIS A 1029 13.94 29.03 -18.62
CA HIS A 1029 14.86 30.08 -19.07
C HIS A 1029 15.88 30.50 -18.00
N PHE A 1030 17.13 30.15 -18.29
CA PHE A 1030 18.38 30.74 -17.76
C PHE A 1030 18.57 32.22 -18.14
N ALA A 1031 17.61 32.83 -18.87
CA ALA A 1031 17.65 34.20 -19.33
C ALA A 1031 17.38 35.22 -18.20
N GLU A 1032 18.36 35.36 -17.31
CA GLU A 1032 18.63 36.61 -16.57
C GLU A 1032 19.87 37.34 -17.11
N LEU A 1033 20.19 37.12 -18.38
CA LEU A 1033 20.94 38.06 -19.21
C LEU A 1033 20.13 38.20 -20.51
N GLY A 1034 19.68 39.39 -20.91
CA GLY A 1034 19.10 39.69 -22.23
C GLY A 1034 17.67 39.22 -22.54
N GLU A 1035 16.82 40.18 -22.90
CA GLU A 1035 15.42 40.04 -23.34
C GLU A 1035 15.25 39.39 -24.73
N HIS A 1036 14.10 38.73 -24.93
CA HIS A 1036 13.54 38.13 -26.16
C HIS A 1036 14.21 36.83 -26.69
N HIS A 1037 13.54 35.77 -27.20
CA HIS A 1037 12.24 35.56 -27.84
C HIS A 1037 11.79 34.06 -27.75
N ASP A 1038 10.48 33.80 -27.92
CA ASP A 1038 9.81 32.58 -28.45
C ASP A 1038 9.52 31.34 -27.58
N SER A 1039 9.10 31.53 -26.32
CA SER A 1039 8.10 30.61 -25.72
C SER A 1039 7.29 31.30 -24.61
N GLU A 1040 5.98 31.46 -24.82
CA GLU A 1040 4.99 31.93 -23.83
C GLU A 1040 4.82 30.89 -22.70
N VAL A 1041 5.72 30.88 -21.69
CA VAL A 1041 5.58 29.97 -20.55
C VAL A 1041 5.40 30.75 -19.26
N ALA A 1042 4.17 30.73 -18.76
CA ALA A 1042 3.81 31.19 -17.43
C ALA A 1042 4.25 30.17 -16.36
N GLU A 1043 4.79 30.65 -15.25
CA GLU A 1043 5.04 29.86 -14.05
C GLU A 1043 3.75 29.68 -13.25
N GLY A 1044 3.57 28.52 -12.66
CA GLY A 1044 2.38 28.25 -11.85
C GLY A 1044 2.33 26.83 -11.35
N ILE A 1045 1.53 26.62 -10.31
CA ILE A 1045 1.18 25.30 -9.81
C ILE A 1045 -0.33 25.19 -9.64
N VAL A 1046 -0.87 24.05 -10.07
CA VAL A 1046 -2.25 23.64 -9.80
C VAL A 1046 -2.19 22.36 -8.98
N VAL A 1047 -2.85 22.36 -7.83
CA VAL A 1047 -2.93 21.25 -6.89
C VAL A 1047 -4.39 20.88 -6.66
N PHE A 1048 -4.65 19.58 -6.58
CA PHE A 1048 -5.92 18.97 -6.27
C PHE A 1048 -5.77 18.07 -5.05
N ALA A 1049 -6.81 17.98 -4.23
CA ALA A 1049 -6.98 16.86 -3.32
C ALA A 1049 -8.05 15.95 -3.90
N VAL A 1050 -7.71 14.67 -4.08
CA VAL A 1050 -8.59 13.68 -4.72
C VAL A 1050 -8.86 12.54 -3.75
N ALA A 1051 -10.11 12.12 -3.66
CA ALA A 1051 -10.56 10.99 -2.86
C ALA A 1051 -11.60 10.18 -3.64
N THR A 1052 -11.97 9.00 -3.16
CA THR A 1052 -13.23 8.37 -3.62
C THR A 1052 -14.40 9.06 -2.93
N LYS A 1053 -15.57 9.09 -3.57
CA LYS A 1053 -16.78 9.71 -3.01
C LYS A 1053 -17.08 9.22 -1.59
N LYS A 1054 -17.00 7.91 -1.36
CA LYS A 1054 -17.11 7.29 -0.03
C LYS A 1054 -16.14 7.86 1.00
N ILE A 1055 -14.89 8.08 0.61
CA ILE A 1055 -13.87 8.64 1.50
C ILE A 1055 -14.14 10.13 1.75
N ALA A 1056 -14.56 10.89 0.74
CA ALA A 1056 -14.98 12.28 0.92
C ALA A 1056 -16.14 12.38 1.92
N GLU A 1057 -17.17 11.52 1.80
CA GLU A 1057 -18.30 11.46 2.74
C GLU A 1057 -17.89 10.95 4.13
N LYS A 1058 -16.95 10.00 4.22
CA LYS A 1058 -16.41 9.47 5.47
C LYS A 1058 -15.79 10.59 6.31
N TYR A 1059 -15.00 11.44 5.68
CA TYR A 1059 -14.22 12.50 6.33
C TYR A 1059 -14.86 13.88 6.21
N ASP A 1060 -16.09 13.99 5.71
CA ASP A 1060 -16.78 15.28 5.51
C ASP A 1060 -15.91 16.26 4.69
N LEU A 1061 -15.31 15.75 3.61
CA LEU A 1061 -14.56 16.54 2.64
C LEU A 1061 -15.55 17.13 1.61
N PRO A 1062 -15.31 18.37 1.15
CA PRO A 1062 -16.13 18.93 0.08
C PRO A 1062 -16.01 18.06 -1.18
N ILE A 1063 -17.06 18.04 -2.00
CA ILE A 1063 -17.05 17.42 -3.32
C ILE A 1063 -17.24 18.56 -4.32
N ILE A 1064 -16.16 18.96 -4.98
CA ILE A 1064 -16.15 20.05 -5.96
C ILE A 1064 -16.64 19.52 -7.31
N ALA A 1065 -16.06 18.42 -7.77
CA ALA A 1065 -16.40 17.80 -9.04
C ALA A 1065 -16.07 16.30 -9.06
N PRO A 1066 -16.84 15.47 -9.78
CA PRO A 1066 -16.43 14.11 -10.08
C PRO A 1066 -15.30 14.10 -11.12
N LEU A 1067 -14.25 13.32 -10.87
CA LEU A 1067 -13.18 13.02 -11.79
C LEU A 1067 -13.61 11.86 -12.71
N ARG A 1068 -14.19 12.21 -13.86
CA ARG A 1068 -14.49 11.23 -14.92
C ARG A 1068 -13.22 10.82 -15.65
N GLN A 1069 -13.22 9.61 -16.22
CA GLN A 1069 -12.06 9.01 -16.85
C GLN A 1069 -11.48 9.93 -17.93
N ILE A 1070 -10.26 10.42 -17.72
CA ILE A 1070 -9.53 11.23 -18.70
C ILE A 1070 -9.05 10.26 -19.78
N HIS A 1071 -9.79 10.14 -20.89
CA HIS A 1071 -9.31 9.39 -22.05
C HIS A 1071 -8.19 10.20 -22.72
N SER A 1072 -6.94 9.89 -22.38
CA SER A 1072 -5.74 10.44 -23.03
C SER A 1072 -5.55 9.95 -24.49
N GLY A 1073 -6.57 9.36 -25.11
CA GLY A 1073 -6.53 8.77 -26.45
C GLY A 1073 -6.70 9.73 -27.62
N SER A 1074 -6.74 11.05 -27.41
CA SER A 1074 -6.68 12.00 -28.53
C SER A 1074 -5.79 13.19 -28.19
N ALA A 1075 -4.68 13.34 -28.91
CA ALA A 1075 -3.79 14.49 -28.87
C ALA A 1075 -4.44 15.82 -29.32
N HIS A 1076 -5.77 15.93 -29.38
CA HIS A 1076 -6.50 17.05 -29.96
C HIS A 1076 -7.58 17.70 -29.07
N ARG A 1077 -7.58 17.49 -27.75
CA ARG A 1077 -8.43 18.28 -26.84
C ARG A 1077 -7.65 18.86 -25.67
N SER A 1078 -6.79 19.83 -25.97
CA SER A 1078 -6.11 20.67 -24.97
C SER A 1078 -6.94 21.90 -24.54
N MET A 1079 -8.26 21.91 -24.75
CA MET A 1079 -9.11 23.09 -24.43
C MET A 1079 -10.15 22.89 -23.33
N ASP A 1080 -10.46 21.67 -22.87
CA ASP A 1080 -11.61 21.46 -21.95
C ASP A 1080 -11.27 21.48 -20.44
N LEU A 1081 -10.05 21.83 -20.04
CA LEU A 1081 -9.65 21.92 -18.62
C LEU A 1081 -9.54 23.37 -18.10
N ALA A 1082 -9.96 24.36 -18.92
CA ALA A 1082 -9.93 25.79 -18.58
C ALA A 1082 -11.31 26.38 -18.19
N ALA A 1083 -12.29 25.54 -17.85
CA ALA A 1083 -13.62 25.96 -17.39
C ALA A 1083 -13.82 25.73 -15.89
#